data_AF-A0A931EJX0-F1
#
_entry.id   AF-A0A931EJX0-F1
#
_cell.length_a   1.000
_cell.length_b   1.000
_cell.length_c   1.000
_cell.angle_alpha   90.00
_cell.angle_beta   90.00
_cell.angle_gamma   90.00
#
_symmetry.space_group_name_H-M   'P 1'
#
loop_
_entity.id
_entity.type
_entity.pdbx_description
1 polymer ?
#
loop_
_entity_poly.entity_id
_entity_poly.type
_entity_poly.pdbx_seq_one_letter_code
_entity_poly.pdbx_strand_id
1 'polypeptide(L)'
;MRLRTLGGLELVGSNLRRGAFKPLLLLAYLALEGPKPRRFLAELFWPEAADPMNSLKVVLHRLRQLEAIFADEERAWTMLECDALELREHLRTNRLSEAVNLYSGAFLEGAEGDSGEELEDWIYTTREATAREVRAALLELAQREAAGGHFAEAASSAEAAYRLAGAPPPEPEELPRFFPLLLAGGNPLAEAIKREAHELGLELALSAEVARGRLRQSFVGRVRELEKLMALRPGEWAWLRGGAGMGKTALLRRLEAGATYLPARSGLPYATLEPLLGSALSSPQALLRTLASQEGTWLVDGWNRIDPESRELLTRLRGLRSKARVVVASRDKPALEVDSLLELGPLSAKELEAHPGAYQATGGLPALVGAFLRGEPLEGVLEGRLEAISEEARAVYGALSLLETSNLATVRKALALGAREVAQALEELITAGLVEPSGTVRARGVARGWLSARPALETRLVLALVPLLPDLEAFPLYQQARALTDSSELPGMARAYKAWAEELLRRGFPQRAAETLAEVASDPELSLLRARALERAGQYKEALEALKDLPDDYEVLALKGTLLWRLGRLGEAKTMAEQALEGDSRARAEALNTLGHLSLAAGDFAHATGFFRRAANLWQLLGEDARWVGALNNEAMSQIYAGESAEELLGKVFASTKHHPAVQSKALLNLGMALEQRKEYKEAERIYLQAAASALEAGTLDTSARAWNNVGVVYHFQQRKEEAEEAYRQALALARQAGETLIMAMALGNLAELLSDVQALEEAILLLEKSGHQDMAERYKAELKELKSHLGNGHTSSR
;
A
#
# COMPACT_ATOMS: atom_id res chain seq x y z
N MET A 1 8.96 11.30 -22.58
CA MET A 1 10.13 11.98 -21.96
C MET A 1 10.32 11.39 -20.58
N ARG A 2 11.54 11.34 -20.08
CA ARG A 2 11.85 10.78 -18.75
C ARG A 2 12.80 11.71 -18.01
N LEU A 3 12.56 11.90 -16.72
CA LEU A 3 13.43 12.69 -15.86
C LEU A 3 14.52 11.78 -15.29
N ARG A 4 15.77 12.19 -15.52
CA ARG A 4 16.94 11.56 -14.90
C ARG A 4 17.43 12.45 -13.77
N THR A 5 17.54 11.88 -12.59
CA THR A 5 17.92 12.53 -11.33
C THR A 5 19.06 11.82 -10.61
N LEU A 6 19.43 10.60 -11.01
CA LEU A 6 20.57 9.86 -10.45
C LEU A 6 21.81 10.08 -11.32
N GLY A 7 22.88 10.62 -10.74
CA GLY A 7 24.13 10.97 -11.43
C GLY A 7 24.03 12.23 -12.31
N GLY A 8 23.04 13.07 -12.06
CA GLY A 8 22.81 14.32 -12.77
C GLY A 8 21.34 14.77 -12.71
N LEU A 9 21.02 15.84 -13.42
CA LEU A 9 19.65 16.33 -13.57
C LEU A 9 19.38 16.70 -15.03
N GLU A 10 18.57 15.89 -15.72
CA GLU A 10 18.22 16.11 -17.13
C GLU A 10 16.82 15.58 -17.48
N LEU A 11 16.15 16.27 -18.42
CA LEU A 11 14.92 15.79 -19.04
C LEU A 11 15.25 15.14 -20.38
N VAL A 12 15.35 13.81 -20.36
CA VAL A 12 15.74 13.00 -21.52
C VAL A 12 14.68 13.08 -22.61
N GLY A 13 15.13 13.37 -23.84
CA GLY A 13 14.26 13.60 -24.99
C GLY A 13 13.79 15.05 -25.14
N SER A 14 14.40 16.01 -24.43
CA SER A 14 14.10 17.45 -24.57
C SER A 14 15.35 18.27 -24.91
N ASN A 15 15.14 19.44 -25.53
CA ASN A 15 16.19 20.44 -25.80
C ASN A 15 16.39 21.42 -24.63
N LEU A 16 15.88 21.09 -23.44
CA LEU A 16 16.01 21.95 -22.26
C LEU A 16 17.50 22.00 -21.87
N ARG A 17 18.17 23.12 -22.16
CA ARG A 17 19.63 23.26 -21.97
C ARG A 17 20.08 22.94 -20.55
N ARG A 18 21.32 22.44 -20.40
CA ARG A 18 22.01 22.16 -19.12
C ARG A 18 22.04 23.32 -18.09
N GLY A 19 21.72 24.56 -18.50
CA GLY A 19 21.59 25.72 -17.59
C GLY A 19 20.18 25.96 -17.03
N ALA A 20 19.20 25.11 -17.32
CA ALA A 20 17.82 25.24 -16.83
C ALA A 20 17.61 24.48 -15.50
N PHE A 21 18.45 24.77 -14.51
CA PHE A 21 18.45 24.08 -13.21
C PHE A 21 17.08 24.16 -12.51
N LYS A 22 16.55 25.37 -12.24
CA LYS A 22 15.27 25.55 -11.54
C LYS A 22 14.08 24.85 -12.22
N PRO A 23 13.88 24.92 -13.55
CA PRO A 23 12.84 24.14 -14.22
C PRO A 23 12.98 22.63 -14.06
N LEU A 24 14.19 22.08 -14.14
CA LEU A 24 14.41 20.64 -13.97
C LEU A 24 14.24 20.21 -12.51
N LEU A 25 14.72 21.03 -11.57
CA LEU A 25 14.57 20.80 -10.14
C LEU A 25 13.08 20.83 -9.74
N LEU A 26 12.29 21.72 -10.34
CA LEU A 26 10.85 21.76 -10.15
C LEU A 26 10.18 20.46 -10.61
N LEU A 27 10.59 19.91 -11.75
CA LEU A 27 10.10 18.60 -12.21
C LEU A 27 10.52 17.48 -11.25
N ALA A 28 11.75 17.48 -10.76
CA ALA A 28 12.24 16.47 -9.82
C ALA A 28 11.48 16.51 -8.49
N TYR A 29 11.33 17.72 -7.94
CA TYR A 29 10.57 17.96 -6.72
C TYR A 29 9.12 17.50 -6.87
N LEU A 30 8.41 17.92 -7.93
CA LEU A 30 7.02 17.51 -8.16
C LEU A 30 6.86 16.03 -8.46
N ALA A 31 7.86 15.39 -9.07
CA ALA A 31 7.83 13.94 -9.26
C ALA A 31 7.90 13.22 -7.91
N LEU A 32 8.81 13.60 -7.01
CA LEU A 32 8.99 12.93 -5.72
C LEU A 32 7.93 13.31 -4.68
N GLU A 33 7.53 14.57 -4.63
CA GLU A 33 6.64 15.14 -3.61
C GLU A 33 5.17 15.23 -4.04
N GLY A 34 4.90 14.95 -5.33
CA GLY A 34 3.57 15.02 -5.92
C GLY A 34 3.09 16.45 -6.23
N PRO A 35 1.79 16.61 -6.55
CA PRO A 35 1.18 17.91 -6.85
C PRO A 35 1.31 18.91 -5.70
N LYS A 36 1.68 20.15 -6.02
CA LYS A 36 1.83 21.22 -5.00
C LYS A 36 1.18 22.53 -5.42
N PRO A 37 0.69 23.35 -4.48
CA PRO A 37 0.19 24.68 -4.78
C PRO A 37 1.28 25.55 -5.44
N ARG A 38 0.91 26.27 -6.50
CA ARG A 38 1.75 27.21 -7.24
C ARG A 38 2.29 28.31 -6.36
N ARG A 39 1.52 28.77 -5.36
CA ARG A 39 2.01 29.78 -4.41
C ARG A 39 3.16 29.25 -3.56
N PHE A 40 2.99 28.06 -2.98
CA PHE A 40 4.04 27.37 -2.26
C PHE A 40 5.28 27.12 -3.14
N LEU A 41 5.08 26.62 -4.37
CA LEU A 41 6.18 26.40 -5.31
C LEU A 41 6.91 27.71 -5.70
N ALA A 42 6.17 28.81 -5.84
CA ALA A 42 6.75 30.10 -6.15
C ALA A 42 7.65 30.59 -5.01
N GLU A 43 7.14 30.51 -3.77
CA GLU A 43 7.86 30.91 -2.55
C GLU A 43 9.09 30.01 -2.31
N LEU A 44 8.97 28.69 -2.50
CA LEU A 44 10.06 27.73 -2.31
C LEU A 44 11.19 27.88 -3.34
N PHE A 45 10.86 28.04 -4.62
CA PHE A 45 11.86 28.06 -5.70
C PHE A 45 12.44 29.44 -5.99
N TRP A 46 11.73 30.51 -5.61
CA TRP A 46 12.13 31.90 -5.83
C TRP A 46 11.86 32.78 -4.59
N PRO A 47 12.40 32.46 -3.41
CA PRO A 47 12.14 33.21 -2.18
C PRO A 47 12.57 34.68 -2.27
N GLU A 48 13.68 34.94 -2.97
CA GLU A 48 14.27 36.28 -3.13
C GLU A 48 13.76 37.07 -4.35
N ALA A 49 12.83 36.50 -5.14
CA ALA A 49 12.33 37.21 -6.32
C ALA A 49 11.35 38.32 -5.93
N ALA A 50 11.44 39.47 -6.59
CA ALA A 50 10.48 40.56 -6.41
C ALA A 50 9.03 40.15 -6.75
N ASP A 51 8.87 39.20 -7.69
CA ASP A 51 7.60 38.53 -8.00
C ASP A 51 7.86 37.02 -8.24
N PRO A 52 7.78 36.20 -7.17
CA PRO A 52 8.00 34.76 -7.27
C PRO A 52 6.97 34.07 -8.18
N MET A 53 5.73 34.56 -8.19
CA MET A 53 4.64 33.96 -8.97
C MET A 53 4.83 34.19 -10.47
N ASN A 54 5.29 35.37 -10.87
CA ASN A 54 5.64 35.62 -12.27
C ASN A 54 6.82 34.74 -12.72
N SER A 55 7.82 34.55 -11.85
CA SER A 55 8.95 33.65 -12.11
C SER A 55 8.49 32.21 -12.35
N LEU A 56 7.63 31.69 -11.47
CA LEU A 56 7.01 30.38 -11.65
C LEU A 56 6.19 30.31 -12.94
N LYS A 57 5.37 31.33 -13.24
CA LYS A 57 4.53 31.36 -14.45
C LYS A 57 5.36 31.22 -15.73
N VAL A 58 6.52 31.88 -15.82
CA VAL A 58 7.44 31.77 -16.95
C VAL A 58 7.98 30.34 -17.08
N VAL A 59 8.37 29.72 -15.97
CA VAL A 59 8.86 28.33 -15.97
C VAL A 59 7.77 27.34 -16.36
N LEU A 60 6.57 27.45 -15.77
CA LEU A 60 5.43 26.60 -16.10
C LEU A 60 5.07 26.71 -17.58
N HIS A 61 5.06 27.92 -18.15
CA HIS A 61 4.78 28.10 -19.57
C HIS A 61 5.78 27.34 -20.45
N ARG A 62 7.08 27.44 -20.14
CA ARG A 62 8.13 26.73 -20.88
C ARG A 62 8.02 25.21 -20.76
N LEU A 63 7.75 24.71 -19.56
CA LEU A 63 7.62 23.27 -19.31
C LEU A 63 6.34 22.67 -19.92
N ARG A 64 5.24 23.42 -19.98
CA ARG A 64 3.99 23.00 -20.66
C ARG A 64 4.18 22.82 -22.16
N GLN A 65 5.00 23.65 -22.81
CA GLN A 65 5.34 23.48 -24.24
C GLN A 65 6.07 22.17 -24.53
N LEU A 66 6.71 21.59 -23.51
CA LEU A 66 7.37 20.29 -23.58
C LEU A 66 6.47 19.17 -23.07
N GLU A 67 5.19 19.41 -22.76
CA GLU A 67 4.29 18.42 -22.13
C GLU A 67 4.89 17.77 -20.86
N ALA A 68 5.83 18.46 -20.20
CA ALA A 68 6.59 17.95 -19.08
C ALA A 68 5.91 18.22 -17.73
N ILE A 69 4.99 19.19 -17.71
CA ILE A 69 4.28 19.62 -16.53
C ILE A 69 2.82 19.92 -16.87
N PHE A 70 1.96 19.68 -15.90
CA PHE A 70 0.58 20.12 -15.88
C PHE A 70 0.45 21.16 -14.77
N ALA A 71 -0.39 22.15 -15.00
CA ALA A 71 -0.74 23.10 -13.96
C ALA A 71 -2.10 23.69 -14.26
N ASP A 72 -2.88 23.92 -13.22
CA ASP A 72 -4.15 24.64 -13.26
C ASP A 72 -3.97 26.04 -12.63
N GLU A 73 -5.05 26.65 -12.16
CA GLU A 73 -4.99 27.97 -11.50
C GLU A 73 -4.27 27.92 -10.16
N GLU A 74 -4.30 26.78 -9.44
CA GLU A 74 -3.78 26.68 -8.08
C GLU A 74 -2.52 25.86 -7.94
N ARG A 75 -2.32 24.80 -8.71
CA ARG A 75 -1.26 23.81 -8.49
C ARG A 75 -0.52 23.43 -9.76
N ALA A 76 0.63 22.82 -9.57
CA ALA A 76 1.43 22.20 -10.62
C ALA A 76 1.80 20.77 -10.24
N TRP A 77 1.86 19.90 -11.24
CA TRP A 77 2.26 18.50 -11.09
C TRP A 77 2.90 17.97 -12.38
N THR A 78 3.60 16.85 -12.27
CA THR A 78 4.16 16.15 -13.44
C THR A 78 3.74 14.69 -13.42
N MET A 79 3.59 14.11 -14.61
CA MET A 79 3.36 12.67 -14.82
C MET A 79 4.62 12.02 -15.44
N LEU A 80 5.75 12.72 -15.44
CA LEU A 80 6.99 12.20 -15.97
C LEU A 80 7.49 11.04 -15.10
N GLU A 81 7.95 9.99 -15.77
CA GLU A 81 8.74 8.95 -15.12
C GLU A 81 10.04 9.54 -14.58
N CYS A 82 10.44 9.11 -13.38
CA CYS A 82 11.64 9.57 -12.69
C CYS A 82 12.44 8.35 -12.23
N ASP A 83 13.73 8.33 -12.55
CA ASP A 83 14.65 7.24 -12.16
C ASP A 83 14.78 7.07 -10.63
N ALA A 84 14.72 8.14 -9.83
CA ALA A 84 14.73 8.03 -8.37
C ALA A 84 13.46 7.36 -7.80
N LEU A 85 12.30 7.57 -8.42
CA LEU A 85 11.07 6.86 -8.02
C LEU A 85 11.13 5.38 -8.42
N GLU A 86 11.64 5.08 -9.61
CA GLU A 86 11.85 3.71 -10.06
C GLU A 86 12.87 2.97 -9.19
N LEU A 87 13.93 3.64 -8.75
CA LEU A 87 14.89 3.13 -7.78
C LEU A 87 14.20 2.73 -6.47
N ARG A 88 13.42 3.65 -5.88
CA ARG A 88 12.66 3.39 -4.64
C ARG A 88 11.71 2.21 -4.81
N GLU A 89 11.07 2.09 -5.97
CA GLU A 89 10.19 0.96 -6.27
C GLU A 89 10.95 -0.37 -6.36
N HIS A 90 12.12 -0.39 -7.01
CA HIS A 90 12.97 -1.58 -7.04
C HIS A 90 13.45 -1.99 -5.64
N LEU A 91 13.86 -1.04 -4.81
CA LEU A 91 14.25 -1.28 -3.43
C LEU A 91 13.08 -1.84 -2.61
N ARG A 92 11.90 -1.20 -2.70
CA ARG A 92 10.67 -1.63 -2.03
C ARG A 92 10.23 -3.03 -2.44
N THR A 93 10.43 -3.39 -3.71
CA THR A 93 10.11 -4.71 -4.26
C THR A 93 11.26 -5.72 -4.13
N ASN A 94 12.35 -5.38 -3.41
CA ASN A 94 13.54 -6.21 -3.18
C ASN A 94 14.23 -6.68 -4.48
N ARG A 95 14.13 -5.89 -5.55
CA ARG A 95 14.87 -6.06 -6.81
C ARG A 95 16.18 -5.29 -6.75
N LEU A 96 17.07 -5.78 -5.88
CA LEU A 96 18.27 -5.05 -5.47
C LEU A 96 19.25 -4.82 -6.64
N SER A 97 19.40 -5.80 -7.54
CA SER A 97 20.30 -5.67 -8.69
C SER A 97 19.83 -4.59 -9.65
N GLU A 98 18.53 -4.55 -9.94
CA GLU A 98 17.90 -3.53 -10.78
C GLU A 98 18.00 -2.14 -10.13
N ALA A 99 17.76 -2.04 -8.82
CA ALA A 99 17.96 -0.81 -8.06
C ALA A 99 19.39 -0.29 -8.18
N VAL A 100 20.38 -1.14 -7.88
CA VAL A 100 21.80 -0.75 -7.92
C VAL A 100 22.24 -0.37 -9.34
N ASN A 101 21.81 -1.11 -10.37
CA ASN A 101 22.13 -0.80 -11.76
C ASN A 101 21.55 0.54 -12.22
N LEU A 102 20.43 0.98 -11.63
CA LEU A 102 19.82 2.27 -11.93
C LEU A 102 20.57 3.45 -11.30
N TYR A 103 21.31 3.20 -10.21
CA TYR A 103 22.06 4.23 -9.48
C TYR A 103 23.35 4.63 -10.21
N SER A 104 23.24 5.60 -11.13
CA SER A 104 24.39 6.07 -11.93
C SER A 104 25.26 7.16 -11.28
N GLY A 105 24.89 7.62 -10.09
CA GLY A 105 25.59 8.66 -9.31
C GLY A 105 24.68 9.31 -8.27
N ALA A 106 25.17 10.34 -7.58
CA ALA A 106 24.40 10.97 -6.50
C ALA A 106 23.10 11.60 -7.04
N PHE A 107 22.05 11.63 -6.19
CA PHE A 107 20.81 12.32 -6.54
C PHE A 107 21.11 13.80 -6.81
N LEU A 108 20.72 14.28 -7.99
CA LEU A 108 20.94 15.64 -8.47
C LEU A 108 22.42 16.04 -8.42
N GLU A 109 23.32 15.11 -8.76
CA GLU A 109 24.77 15.36 -8.79
C GLU A 109 25.13 16.54 -9.71
N GLY A 110 25.95 17.46 -9.20
CA GLY A 110 26.34 18.69 -9.91
C GLY A 110 25.20 19.69 -10.13
N ALA A 111 24.01 19.42 -9.60
CA ALA A 111 22.86 20.30 -9.64
C ALA A 111 22.78 21.10 -8.33
N GLU A 112 23.83 21.89 -8.11
CA GLU A 112 24.01 22.78 -6.95
C GLU A 112 23.94 24.22 -7.46
N GLY A 113 23.10 25.04 -6.86
CA GLY A 113 22.87 26.40 -7.32
C GLY A 113 22.00 27.18 -6.35
N ASP A 114 21.89 28.49 -6.60
CA ASP A 114 21.16 29.50 -5.80
C ASP A 114 19.68 29.14 -5.61
N SER A 115 19.45 28.30 -4.60
CA SER A 115 18.18 27.75 -4.14
C SER A 115 17.97 28.27 -2.72
N GLY A 116 16.72 28.47 -2.29
CA GLY A 116 16.49 28.81 -0.88
C GLY A 116 16.96 27.69 0.05
N GLU A 117 17.28 28.04 1.30
CA GLU A 117 17.76 27.11 2.35
C GLU A 117 16.90 25.83 2.46
N GLU A 118 15.57 25.98 2.41
CA GLU A 118 14.62 24.86 2.49
C GLU A 118 14.78 23.87 1.32
N LEU A 119 15.04 24.37 0.11
CA LEU A 119 15.20 23.52 -1.07
C LEU A 119 16.58 22.84 -1.09
N GLU A 120 17.61 23.51 -0.58
CA GLU A 120 18.93 22.90 -0.39
C GLU A 120 18.88 21.77 0.65
N ASP A 121 18.18 21.97 1.76
CA ASP A 121 17.97 20.92 2.77
C ASP A 121 17.20 19.73 2.19
N TRP A 122 16.14 19.98 1.42
CA TRP A 122 15.42 18.91 0.71
C TRP A 122 16.32 18.13 -0.26
N ILE A 123 17.17 18.81 -1.05
CA ILE A 123 18.12 18.14 -1.96
C ILE A 123 19.11 17.29 -1.15
N TYR A 124 19.70 17.86 -0.10
CA TYR A 124 20.71 17.19 0.73
C TYR A 124 20.14 15.95 1.41
N THR A 125 19.01 16.11 2.12
CA THR A 125 18.35 15.02 2.84
C THR A 125 17.88 13.92 1.89
N THR A 126 17.29 14.28 0.74
CA THR A 126 16.85 13.30 -0.27
C THR A 126 18.04 12.57 -0.89
N ARG A 127 19.14 13.26 -1.17
CA ARG A 127 20.38 12.68 -1.72
C ARG A 127 20.99 11.68 -0.76
N GLU A 128 21.18 12.06 0.50
CA GLU A 128 21.74 11.16 1.49
C GLU A 128 20.84 9.96 1.75
N ALA A 129 19.52 10.17 1.91
CA ALA A 129 18.58 9.09 2.17
C ALA A 129 18.60 8.06 1.03
N THR A 130 18.52 8.53 -0.22
CA THR A 130 18.55 7.68 -1.41
C THR A 130 19.87 6.92 -1.52
N ALA A 131 21.01 7.56 -1.23
CA ALA A 131 22.31 6.91 -1.27
C ALA A 131 22.48 5.88 -0.13
N ARG A 132 21.98 6.16 1.08
CA ARG A 132 21.99 5.19 2.20
C ARG A 132 21.19 3.93 1.86
N GLU A 133 20.03 4.06 1.22
CA GLU A 133 19.22 2.92 0.78
C GLU A 133 19.96 2.06 -0.25
N VAL A 134 20.63 2.69 -1.22
CA VAL A 134 21.42 1.98 -2.24
C VAL A 134 22.66 1.32 -1.63
N ARG A 135 23.33 1.95 -0.67
CA ARG A 135 24.41 1.31 0.10
C ARG A 135 23.92 0.04 0.78
N ALA A 136 22.77 0.11 1.44
CA ALA A 136 22.18 -1.04 2.10
C ALA A 136 21.88 -2.18 1.10
N ALA A 137 21.35 -1.84 -0.08
CA ALA A 137 21.11 -2.80 -1.16
C ALA A 137 22.39 -3.46 -1.69
N LEU A 138 23.46 -2.67 -1.90
CA LEU A 138 24.77 -3.19 -2.32
C LEU A 138 25.39 -4.12 -1.27
N LEU A 139 25.30 -3.77 0.01
CA LEU A 139 25.80 -4.61 1.10
C LEU A 139 25.03 -5.94 1.19
N GLU A 140 23.72 -5.90 1.00
CA GLU A 140 22.87 -7.11 0.96
C GLU A 140 23.23 -7.98 -0.26
N LEU A 141 23.47 -7.39 -1.43
CA LEU A 141 23.97 -8.13 -2.61
C LEU A 141 25.33 -8.77 -2.34
N ALA A 142 26.27 -8.01 -1.77
CA ALA A 142 27.59 -8.50 -1.40
C ALA A 142 27.51 -9.72 -0.46
N GLN A 143 26.57 -9.69 0.49
CA GLN A 143 26.34 -10.82 1.40
C GLN A 143 25.74 -12.02 0.69
N ARG A 144 24.82 -11.84 -0.27
CA ARG A 144 24.28 -12.93 -1.09
C ARG A 144 25.36 -13.58 -1.96
N GLU A 145 26.25 -12.77 -2.53
CA GLU A 145 27.42 -13.23 -3.29
C GLU A 145 28.37 -14.04 -2.41
N ALA A 146 28.74 -13.51 -1.24
CA ALA A 146 29.61 -14.18 -0.29
C ALA A 146 28.99 -15.47 0.27
N ALA A 147 27.68 -15.47 0.51
CA ALA A 147 26.93 -16.65 0.91
C ALA A 147 27.03 -17.78 -0.12
N GLY A 148 27.01 -17.44 -1.42
CA GLY A 148 27.25 -18.35 -2.54
C GLY A 148 28.72 -18.76 -2.73
N GLY A 149 29.66 -18.16 -1.99
CA GLY A 149 31.10 -18.38 -2.13
C GLY A 149 31.79 -17.52 -3.20
N HIS A 150 31.07 -16.56 -3.79
CA HIS A 150 31.58 -15.59 -4.77
C HIS A 150 32.25 -14.42 -4.03
N PHE A 151 33.37 -14.70 -3.36
CA PHE A 151 34.00 -13.74 -2.45
C PHE A 151 34.64 -12.53 -3.15
N ALA A 152 35.06 -12.68 -4.41
CA ALA A 152 35.65 -11.58 -5.17
C ALA A 152 34.58 -10.56 -5.59
N GLU A 153 33.45 -11.05 -6.10
CA GLU A 153 32.25 -10.28 -6.44
C GLU A 153 31.72 -9.57 -5.19
N ALA A 154 31.57 -10.32 -4.09
CA ALA A 154 31.14 -9.78 -2.81
C ALA A 154 32.02 -8.61 -2.32
N ALA A 155 33.35 -8.74 -2.46
CA ALA A 155 34.27 -7.69 -2.08
C ALA A 155 34.16 -6.47 -3.00
N SER A 156 33.92 -6.66 -4.30
CA SER A 156 33.66 -5.57 -5.24
C SER A 156 32.37 -4.81 -4.90
N SER A 157 31.28 -5.53 -4.61
CA SER A 157 30.00 -4.96 -4.19
C SER A 157 30.13 -4.21 -2.85
N ALA A 158 30.88 -4.75 -1.89
CA ALA A 158 31.15 -4.09 -0.61
C ALA A 158 32.02 -2.81 -0.77
N GLU A 159 33.03 -2.83 -1.65
CA GLU A 159 33.84 -1.64 -1.97
C GLU A 159 33.00 -0.56 -2.62
N ALA A 160 32.12 -0.92 -3.57
CA ALA A 160 31.17 0.00 -4.19
C ALA A 160 30.22 0.61 -3.15
N ALA A 161 29.74 -0.17 -2.19
CA ALA A 161 28.87 0.32 -1.11
C ALA A 161 29.60 1.29 -0.17
N TYR A 162 30.89 1.02 0.12
CA TYR A 162 31.70 1.86 1.01
C TYR A 162 32.00 3.21 0.36
N ARG A 163 32.32 3.22 -0.94
CA ARG A 163 32.65 4.44 -1.71
C ARG A 163 31.46 5.03 -2.47
N LEU A 164 30.24 4.68 -2.11
CA LEU A 164 29.05 5.08 -2.85
C LEU A 164 28.91 6.61 -2.90
N ALA A 165 28.84 7.17 -4.10
CA ALA A 165 28.66 8.60 -4.32
C ALA A 165 27.37 9.10 -3.64
N GLY A 166 27.40 10.29 -3.04
CA GLY A 166 26.24 10.89 -2.37
C GLY A 166 25.87 10.27 -1.01
N ALA A 167 26.48 9.15 -0.61
CA ALA A 167 26.32 8.60 0.72
C ALA A 167 27.40 9.16 1.67
N PRO A 168 27.04 9.58 2.90
CA PRO A 168 28.05 9.94 3.91
C PRO A 168 28.92 8.72 4.25
N PRO A 169 30.16 8.88 4.74
CA PRO A 169 31.00 7.75 5.15
C PRO A 169 30.23 6.76 6.05
N PRO A 170 30.48 5.45 5.95
CA PRO A 170 29.86 4.48 6.87
C PRO A 170 30.14 4.85 8.31
N GLU A 171 29.13 4.70 9.17
CA GLU A 171 29.32 4.94 10.60
C GLU A 171 30.27 3.88 11.19
N PRO A 172 31.02 4.18 12.26
CA PRO A 172 32.04 3.25 12.77
C PRO A 172 31.47 1.87 13.16
N GLU A 173 30.24 1.81 13.67
CA GLU A 173 29.55 0.55 13.99
C GLU A 173 29.19 -0.30 12.76
N GLU A 174 29.26 0.25 11.55
CA GLU A 174 29.02 -0.49 10.31
C GLU A 174 30.29 -1.14 9.75
N LEU A 175 31.49 -0.68 10.13
CA LEU A 175 32.76 -1.22 9.66
C LEU A 175 32.90 -2.75 9.84
N PRO A 176 32.42 -3.37 10.94
CA PRO A 176 32.39 -4.83 11.09
C PRO A 176 31.54 -5.57 10.05
N ARG A 177 30.61 -4.90 9.34
CA ARG A 177 29.81 -5.48 8.26
C ARG A 177 30.58 -5.48 6.93
N PHE A 178 31.38 -4.44 6.68
CA PHE A 178 32.21 -4.31 5.47
C PHE A 178 33.45 -5.19 5.52
N PHE A 179 34.14 -5.18 6.66
CA PHE A 179 35.47 -5.78 6.79
C PHE A 179 35.54 -7.27 6.40
N PRO A 180 34.62 -8.16 6.87
CA PRO A 180 34.66 -9.57 6.49
C PRO A 180 34.47 -9.80 4.98
N LEU A 181 33.60 -9.03 4.33
CA LEU A 181 33.31 -9.16 2.89
C LEU A 181 34.56 -8.81 2.07
N LEU A 182 35.20 -7.69 2.40
CA LEU A 182 36.41 -7.22 1.74
C LEU A 182 37.60 -8.16 2.00
N LEU A 183 37.77 -8.60 3.24
CA LEU A 183 38.84 -9.51 3.64
C LEU A 183 38.70 -10.88 2.96
N ALA A 184 37.48 -11.42 2.85
CA ALA A 184 37.23 -12.71 2.20
C ALA A 184 37.62 -12.70 0.72
N GLY A 185 37.37 -11.59 0.01
CA GLY A 185 37.78 -11.41 -1.39
C GLY A 185 39.23 -10.95 -1.58
N GLY A 186 39.96 -10.65 -0.51
CA GLY A 186 41.34 -10.14 -0.58
C GLY A 186 41.44 -8.70 -1.09
N ASN A 187 40.42 -7.88 -0.85
CA ASN A 187 40.39 -6.49 -1.32
C ASN A 187 41.30 -5.59 -0.47
N PRO A 188 42.16 -4.75 -1.09
CA PRO A 188 43.08 -3.85 -0.37
C PRO A 188 42.38 -2.89 0.61
N LEU A 189 41.12 -2.54 0.37
CA LEU A 189 40.34 -1.67 1.26
C LEU A 189 40.17 -2.27 2.67
N ALA A 190 40.27 -3.60 2.82
CA ALA A 190 40.17 -4.25 4.12
C ALA A 190 41.24 -3.75 5.12
N GLU A 191 42.47 -3.52 4.67
CA GLU A 191 43.56 -3.01 5.53
C GLU A 191 43.41 -1.50 5.84
N ALA A 192 42.76 -0.74 4.95
CA ALA A 192 42.42 0.64 5.23
C ALA A 192 41.32 0.72 6.30
N ILE A 193 40.23 -0.05 6.14
CA ILE A 193 39.15 -0.13 7.13
C ILE A 193 39.65 -0.66 8.47
N LYS A 194 40.57 -1.62 8.48
CA LYS A 194 41.17 -2.14 9.71
C LYS A 194 41.94 -1.05 10.47
N ARG A 195 42.69 -0.21 9.77
CA ARG A 195 43.40 0.93 10.38
C ARG A 195 42.45 2.01 10.87
N GLU A 196 41.47 2.39 10.04
CA GLU A 196 40.41 3.33 10.42
C GLU A 196 39.66 2.86 11.68
N ALA A 197 39.26 1.58 11.71
CA ALA A 197 38.63 0.98 12.88
C ALA A 197 39.54 1.07 14.10
N HIS A 198 40.83 0.75 13.97
CA HIS A 198 41.79 0.83 15.08
C HIS A 198 41.94 2.26 15.62
N GLU A 199 42.00 3.27 14.76
CA GLU A 199 42.04 4.69 15.15
C GLU A 199 40.78 5.11 15.90
N LEU A 200 39.63 4.50 15.57
CA LEU A 200 38.35 4.69 16.25
C LEU A 200 38.18 3.79 17.48
N GLY A 201 39.21 3.03 17.88
CA GLY A 201 39.20 2.13 19.03
C GLY A 201 38.45 0.81 18.83
N LEU A 202 38.19 0.44 17.58
CA LEU A 202 37.57 -0.82 17.15
C LEU A 202 38.63 -1.83 16.73
N GLU A 203 38.61 -3.02 17.32
CA GLU A 203 39.49 -4.11 16.91
C GLU A 203 38.80 -5.05 15.93
N LEU A 204 39.29 -5.08 14.69
CA LEU A 204 38.84 -6.01 13.66
C LEU A 204 39.86 -7.14 13.50
N ALA A 205 39.65 -8.24 14.23
CA ALA A 205 40.57 -9.38 14.29
C ALA A 205 39.96 -10.63 13.62
N LEU A 206 40.13 -10.74 12.30
CA LEU A 206 39.73 -11.93 11.52
C LEU A 206 40.83 -12.32 10.53
N SER A 207 40.94 -13.61 10.24
CA SER A 207 41.68 -14.09 9.06
C SER A 207 40.73 -14.22 7.86
N ALA A 208 41.27 -14.17 6.64
CA ALA A 208 40.44 -14.34 5.44
C ALA A 208 39.73 -15.70 5.40
N GLU A 209 40.34 -16.75 5.94
CA GLU A 209 39.73 -18.08 6.02
C GLU A 209 38.53 -18.10 6.98
N VAL A 210 38.67 -17.49 8.16
CA VAL A 210 37.57 -17.37 9.13
C VAL A 210 36.45 -16.49 8.57
N ALA A 211 36.79 -15.39 7.90
CA ALA A 211 35.81 -14.52 7.25
C ALA A 211 35.00 -15.27 6.17
N ARG A 212 35.68 -16.03 5.29
CA ARG A 212 35.02 -16.90 4.30
C ARG A 212 34.12 -17.93 4.97
N GLY A 213 34.57 -18.57 6.05
CA GLY A 213 33.77 -19.53 6.81
C GLY A 213 32.49 -18.92 7.40
N ARG A 214 32.59 -17.72 7.98
CA ARG A 214 31.44 -17.00 8.57
C ARG A 214 30.42 -16.53 7.52
N LEU A 215 30.91 -16.05 6.38
CA LEU A 215 30.07 -15.49 5.31
C LEU A 215 29.38 -16.57 4.47
N ARG A 216 30.04 -17.71 4.26
CA ARG A 216 29.50 -18.78 3.42
C ARG A 216 28.25 -19.39 4.07
N GLN A 217 27.13 -19.36 3.36
CA GLN A 217 25.98 -20.13 3.77
C GLN A 217 26.18 -21.57 3.30
N SER A 218 26.47 -22.45 4.25
CA SER A 218 26.53 -23.89 3.96
C SER A 218 25.11 -24.44 3.86
N PHE A 219 24.56 -24.47 2.64
CA PHE A 219 23.34 -25.20 2.34
C PHE A 219 23.71 -26.65 1.99
N VAL A 220 23.43 -27.57 2.90
CA VAL A 220 23.82 -28.99 2.78
C VAL A 220 22.58 -29.87 2.67
N GLY A 221 22.64 -30.84 1.76
CA GLY A 221 21.54 -31.77 1.50
C GLY A 221 20.40 -31.14 0.69
N ARG A 222 19.21 -31.75 0.75
CA ARG A 222 17.97 -31.26 0.10
C ARG A 222 17.99 -31.19 -1.43
N VAL A 223 18.90 -31.92 -2.06
CA VAL A 223 19.02 -31.96 -3.54
C VAL A 223 17.69 -32.39 -4.16
N ARG A 224 17.05 -33.43 -3.60
CA ARG A 224 15.77 -33.96 -4.09
C ARG A 224 14.63 -32.96 -3.96
N GLU A 225 14.54 -32.26 -2.84
CA GLU A 225 13.53 -31.25 -2.60
C GLU A 225 13.72 -30.05 -3.53
N LEU A 226 14.97 -29.62 -3.73
CA LEU A 226 15.30 -28.54 -4.67
C LEU A 226 14.95 -28.92 -6.10
N GLU A 227 15.33 -30.11 -6.56
CA GLU A 227 14.98 -30.65 -7.89
C GLU A 227 13.46 -30.67 -8.10
N LYS A 228 12.69 -31.13 -7.11
CA LYS A 228 11.22 -31.12 -7.18
C LYS A 228 10.63 -29.73 -7.29
N LEU A 229 11.13 -28.76 -6.52
CA LEU A 229 10.65 -27.38 -6.56
C LEU A 229 11.04 -26.67 -7.86
N MET A 230 12.24 -26.94 -8.40
CA MET A 230 12.67 -26.42 -9.69
C MET A 230 11.90 -27.02 -10.87
N ALA A 231 11.37 -28.24 -10.72
CA ALA A 231 10.60 -28.94 -11.74
C ALA A 231 9.10 -28.57 -11.80
N LEU A 232 8.63 -27.64 -10.96
CA LEU A 232 7.22 -27.21 -10.96
C LEU A 232 6.81 -26.66 -12.33
N ARG A 233 5.67 -27.14 -12.84
CA ARG A 233 5.09 -26.69 -14.10
C ARG A 233 4.34 -25.36 -13.90
N PRO A 234 4.17 -24.54 -14.96
CA PRO A 234 3.36 -23.32 -14.88
C PRO A 234 1.99 -23.58 -14.26
N GLY A 235 1.63 -22.79 -13.25
CA GLY A 235 0.38 -22.90 -12.49
C GLY A 235 0.40 -23.91 -11.33
N GLU A 236 1.48 -24.68 -11.13
CA GLU A 236 1.57 -25.61 -10.00
C GLU A 236 1.92 -24.90 -8.69
N TRP A 237 1.28 -25.37 -7.62
CA TRP A 237 1.46 -24.89 -6.25
C TRP A 237 2.07 -25.99 -5.38
N ALA A 238 3.16 -25.67 -4.69
CA ALA A 238 3.83 -26.58 -3.76
C ALA A 238 3.72 -26.07 -2.32
N TRP A 239 3.46 -26.98 -1.39
CA TRP A 239 3.54 -26.71 0.04
C TRP A 239 4.82 -27.30 0.61
N LEU A 240 5.68 -26.42 1.14
CA LEU A 240 6.87 -26.77 1.88
C LEU A 240 6.55 -26.80 3.40
N ARG A 241 6.35 -28.00 3.93
CA ARG A 241 6.02 -28.23 5.34
C ARG A 241 7.27 -28.51 6.17
N GLY A 242 7.32 -27.95 7.39
CA GLY A 242 8.38 -28.30 8.34
C GLY A 242 8.27 -27.57 9.67
N GLY A 243 8.97 -28.06 10.69
CA GLY A 243 9.11 -27.38 11.98
C GLY A 243 9.94 -26.09 11.92
N ALA A 244 10.10 -25.42 13.07
CA ALA A 244 11.07 -24.34 13.22
C ALA A 244 12.50 -24.91 13.03
N GLY A 245 13.40 -24.16 12.39
CA GLY A 245 14.79 -24.60 12.18
C GLY A 245 15.00 -25.72 11.16
N MET A 246 13.94 -26.27 10.55
CA MET A 246 14.04 -27.35 9.54
C MET A 246 14.53 -26.90 8.15
N GLY A 247 14.93 -25.64 7.99
CA GLY A 247 15.52 -25.15 6.75
C GLY A 247 14.54 -24.71 5.66
N LYS A 248 13.26 -24.45 5.98
CA LYS A 248 12.27 -23.95 5.01
C LYS A 248 12.72 -22.67 4.31
N THR A 249 13.00 -21.62 5.09
CA THR A 249 13.49 -20.33 4.59
C THR A 249 14.79 -20.50 3.83
N ALA A 250 15.73 -21.32 4.32
CA ALA A 250 16.99 -21.59 3.64
C ALA A 250 16.79 -22.25 2.26
N LEU A 251 15.86 -23.20 2.13
CA LEU A 251 15.51 -23.82 0.86
C LEU A 251 14.85 -22.83 -0.10
N LEU A 252 13.93 -21.98 0.39
CA LEU A 252 13.32 -20.92 -0.44
C LEU A 252 14.38 -19.92 -0.94
N ARG A 253 15.28 -19.46 -0.07
CA ARG A 253 16.38 -18.56 -0.47
C ARG A 253 17.28 -19.16 -1.55
N ARG A 254 17.42 -20.49 -1.59
CA ARG A 254 18.18 -21.16 -2.67
C ARG A 254 17.49 -21.08 -4.03
N LEU A 255 16.16 -20.96 -4.05
CA LEU A 255 15.33 -20.82 -5.25
C LEU A 255 15.13 -19.36 -5.69
N GLU A 256 15.59 -18.38 -4.90
CA GLU A 256 15.37 -16.95 -5.14
C GLU A 256 15.97 -16.47 -6.47
N ALA A 257 17.02 -17.13 -6.97
CA ALA A 257 17.60 -16.85 -8.29
C ALA A 257 16.55 -17.08 -9.41
N GLY A 258 15.94 -16.00 -9.89
CA GLY A 258 14.87 -16.04 -10.91
C GLY A 258 13.45 -16.23 -10.35
N ALA A 259 13.26 -16.06 -9.04
CA ALA A 259 11.97 -16.13 -8.37
C ALA A 259 11.71 -14.88 -7.50
N THR A 260 10.45 -14.55 -7.26
CA THR A 260 10.08 -13.48 -6.34
C THR A 260 9.93 -14.03 -4.93
N TYR A 261 10.83 -13.63 -4.03
CA TYR A 261 10.76 -14.00 -2.62
C TYR A 261 9.81 -13.05 -1.85
N LEU A 262 8.82 -13.64 -1.18
CA LEU A 262 7.73 -12.94 -0.50
C LEU A 262 7.74 -13.33 0.99
N PRO A 263 8.55 -12.65 1.83
CA PRO A 263 8.53 -12.89 3.26
C PRO A 263 7.20 -12.42 3.85
N ALA A 264 6.67 -13.16 4.82
CA ALA A 264 5.46 -12.75 5.52
C ALA A 264 5.61 -11.38 6.16
N ARG A 265 4.73 -10.45 5.77
CA ARG A 265 4.54 -9.15 6.41
C ARG A 265 3.12 -9.13 6.97
N SER A 266 2.98 -8.71 8.22
CA SER A 266 1.70 -8.60 8.92
C SER A 266 1.39 -7.13 9.21
N GLY A 267 0.12 -6.76 9.22
CA GLY A 267 -0.31 -5.40 9.57
C GLY A 267 -1.04 -4.73 8.42
N LEU A 268 -0.31 -4.20 7.44
CA LEU A 268 -0.94 -3.53 6.30
C LEU A 268 -1.55 -4.53 5.30
N PRO A 269 -2.75 -4.26 4.77
CA PRO A 269 -3.36 -5.04 3.71
C PRO A 269 -2.45 -5.18 2.49
N TYR A 270 -2.26 -6.39 1.98
CA TYR A 270 -1.43 -6.70 0.81
C TYR A 270 0.08 -6.49 0.99
N ALA A 271 0.57 -6.24 2.21
CA ALA A 271 1.99 -5.97 2.46
C ALA A 271 2.91 -7.11 1.99
N THR A 272 2.46 -8.36 2.08
CA THR A 272 3.23 -9.52 1.61
C THR A 272 3.31 -9.59 0.08
N LEU A 273 2.25 -9.16 -0.62
CA LEU A 273 2.16 -9.20 -2.10
C LEU A 273 2.61 -7.92 -2.80
N GLU A 274 2.94 -6.89 -2.03
CA GLU A 274 3.50 -5.62 -2.52
C GLU A 274 4.60 -5.74 -3.59
N PRO A 275 5.55 -6.70 -3.51
CA PRO A 275 6.56 -6.90 -4.55
C PRO A 275 6.01 -7.31 -5.93
N LEU A 276 4.81 -7.92 -5.96
CA LEU A 276 4.10 -8.32 -7.17
C LEU A 276 3.09 -7.28 -7.64
N LEU A 277 2.49 -6.52 -6.71
CA LEU A 277 1.39 -5.60 -7.00
C LEU A 277 1.88 -4.18 -7.35
N GLY A 278 3.09 -3.81 -6.95
CA GLY A 278 3.60 -2.45 -7.17
C GLY A 278 2.91 -1.41 -6.29
N SER A 279 2.97 -0.14 -6.71
CA SER A 279 2.32 1.01 -6.04
C SER A 279 0.83 1.14 -6.36
N ALA A 280 0.33 0.43 -7.38
CA ALA A 280 -1.04 0.53 -7.88
C ALA A 280 -2.02 -0.28 -7.00
N LEU A 281 -2.41 0.29 -5.87
CA LEU A 281 -3.50 -0.25 -5.06
C LEU A 281 -4.83 0.04 -5.77
N SER A 282 -5.57 -1.04 -6.03
CA SER A 282 -6.86 -1.03 -6.73
C SER A 282 -7.82 -1.98 -6.02
N SER A 283 -9.01 -2.22 -6.58
CA SER A 283 -9.94 -3.17 -6.01
C SER A 283 -9.34 -4.58 -5.93
N PRO A 284 -9.77 -5.43 -4.98
CA PRO A 284 -9.30 -6.81 -4.88
C PRO A 284 -9.39 -7.57 -6.20
N GLN A 285 -10.41 -7.31 -7.03
CA GLN A 285 -10.59 -7.91 -8.35
C GLN A 285 -9.52 -7.46 -9.35
N ALA A 286 -9.20 -6.17 -9.38
CA ALA A 286 -8.14 -5.65 -10.24
C ALA A 286 -6.77 -6.22 -9.83
N LEU A 287 -6.47 -6.25 -8.53
CA LEU A 287 -5.25 -6.87 -8.00
C LEU A 287 -5.17 -8.35 -8.36
N LEU A 288 -6.28 -9.09 -8.24
CA LEU A 288 -6.36 -10.50 -8.60
C LEU A 288 -6.08 -10.73 -10.08
N ARG A 289 -6.59 -9.88 -10.98
CA ARG A 289 -6.30 -9.95 -12.43
C ARG A 289 -4.85 -9.66 -12.73
N THR A 290 -4.27 -8.66 -12.07
CA THR A 290 -2.85 -8.33 -12.17
C THR A 290 -1.98 -9.52 -11.77
N LEU A 291 -2.31 -10.22 -10.69
CA LEU A 291 -1.60 -11.44 -10.30
C LEU A 291 -1.85 -12.59 -11.28
N ALA A 292 -3.08 -12.75 -11.78
CA ALA A 292 -3.42 -13.82 -12.70
C ALA A 292 -2.71 -13.70 -14.07
N SER A 293 -2.37 -12.49 -14.51
CA SER A 293 -1.64 -12.24 -15.75
C SER A 293 -0.12 -12.40 -15.62
N GLN A 294 0.41 -12.38 -14.39
CA GLN A 294 1.83 -12.53 -14.15
C GLN A 294 2.28 -14.00 -14.27
N GLU A 295 3.47 -14.18 -14.85
CA GLU A 295 4.17 -15.45 -14.93
C GLU A 295 5.41 -15.41 -14.01
N GLY A 296 5.92 -16.57 -13.61
CA GLY A 296 7.13 -16.63 -12.76
C GLY A 296 7.03 -17.67 -11.65
N THR A 297 7.93 -17.57 -10.67
CA THR A 297 7.94 -18.38 -9.45
C THR A 297 7.84 -17.46 -8.26
N TRP A 298 6.89 -17.71 -7.37
CA TRP A 298 6.67 -16.92 -6.15
C TRP A 298 6.89 -17.78 -4.92
N LEU A 299 7.73 -17.30 -4.01
CA LEU A 299 8.17 -18.02 -2.83
C LEU A 299 7.59 -17.34 -1.58
N VAL A 300 6.44 -17.82 -1.10
CA VAL A 300 5.73 -17.26 0.05
C VAL A 300 6.28 -17.89 1.34
N ASP A 301 7.06 -17.14 2.11
CA ASP A 301 7.66 -17.64 3.36
C ASP A 301 6.86 -17.24 4.60
N GLY A 302 6.31 -18.24 5.30
CA GLY A 302 5.60 -18.06 6.55
C GLY A 302 4.11 -17.79 6.37
N TRP A 303 3.44 -18.60 5.54
CA TRP A 303 2.00 -18.50 5.21
C TRP A 303 1.09 -18.06 6.37
N ASN A 304 1.26 -18.64 7.56
CA ASN A 304 0.41 -18.36 8.72
C ASN A 304 0.54 -16.91 9.24
N ARG A 305 1.64 -16.21 8.90
CA ARG A 305 1.97 -14.86 9.34
C ARG A 305 1.74 -13.79 8.27
N ILE A 306 1.45 -14.16 7.02
CA ILE A 306 1.15 -13.18 5.98
C ILE A 306 -0.16 -12.45 6.34
N ASP A 307 -0.27 -11.19 5.93
CA ASP A 307 -1.47 -10.39 6.11
C ASP A 307 -2.73 -11.11 5.55
N PRO A 308 -3.89 -11.01 6.22
CA PRO A 308 -5.10 -11.73 5.85
C PRO A 308 -5.53 -11.47 4.39
N GLU A 309 -5.39 -10.22 3.94
CA GLU A 309 -5.80 -9.80 2.60
C GLU A 309 -4.95 -10.44 1.50
N SER A 310 -3.62 -10.51 1.68
CA SER A 310 -2.75 -11.28 0.79
C SER A 310 -3.11 -12.76 0.76
N ARG A 311 -3.44 -13.33 1.93
CA ARG A 311 -3.83 -14.74 2.03
C ARG A 311 -5.10 -15.04 1.27
N GLU A 312 -6.10 -14.19 1.43
CA GLU A 312 -7.37 -14.28 0.70
C GLU A 312 -7.14 -14.14 -0.80
N LEU A 313 -6.35 -13.15 -1.22
CA LEU A 313 -6.07 -12.89 -2.63
C LEU A 313 -5.35 -14.08 -3.31
N LEU A 314 -4.35 -14.66 -2.65
CA LEU A 314 -3.68 -15.88 -3.12
C LEU A 314 -4.63 -17.08 -3.16
N THR A 315 -5.51 -17.22 -2.17
CA THR A 315 -6.51 -18.31 -2.15
C THR A 315 -7.49 -18.18 -3.32
N ARG A 316 -7.98 -16.97 -3.61
CA ARG A 316 -8.82 -16.69 -4.78
C ARG A 316 -8.05 -16.91 -6.08
N LEU A 317 -6.77 -16.52 -6.14
CA LEU A 317 -5.91 -16.74 -7.30
C LEU A 317 -5.76 -18.21 -7.62
N ARG A 318 -5.67 -19.09 -6.62
CA ARG A 318 -5.61 -20.54 -6.85
C ARG A 318 -6.86 -21.08 -7.55
N GLY A 319 -8.02 -20.47 -7.31
CA GLY A 319 -9.25 -20.76 -8.04
C GLY A 319 -9.21 -20.32 -9.51
N LEU A 320 -8.29 -19.43 -9.87
CA LEU A 320 -8.03 -19.00 -11.24
C LEU A 320 -6.87 -19.82 -11.82
N ARG A 321 -6.93 -20.12 -13.12
CA ARG A 321 -5.85 -20.83 -13.82
C ARG A 321 -4.67 -19.91 -14.14
N SER A 322 -4.07 -19.32 -13.10
CA SER A 322 -2.82 -18.55 -13.23
C SER A 322 -1.67 -19.47 -13.68
N LYS A 323 -0.71 -18.89 -14.42
CA LYS A 323 0.51 -19.60 -14.84
C LYS A 323 1.66 -19.47 -13.83
N ALA A 324 1.50 -18.67 -12.77
CA ALA A 324 2.50 -18.52 -11.73
C ALA A 324 2.73 -19.84 -10.98
N ARG A 325 3.99 -20.18 -10.75
CA ARG A 325 4.39 -21.28 -9.85
C ARG A 325 4.46 -20.71 -8.44
N VAL A 326 3.80 -21.34 -7.48
CA VAL A 326 3.77 -20.80 -6.11
C VAL A 326 4.27 -21.84 -5.13
N VAL A 327 5.29 -21.48 -4.36
CA VAL A 327 5.80 -22.29 -3.26
C VAL A 327 5.41 -21.62 -1.95
N VAL A 328 4.60 -22.29 -1.15
CA VAL A 328 4.14 -21.81 0.16
C VAL A 328 4.90 -22.56 1.25
N ALA A 329 5.65 -21.83 2.09
CA ALA A 329 6.31 -22.41 3.25
C ALA A 329 5.54 -22.13 4.53
N SER A 330 5.24 -23.19 5.29
CA SER A 330 4.50 -23.07 6.54
C SER A 330 4.73 -24.27 7.46
N ARG A 331 4.33 -24.13 8.73
CA ARG A 331 4.26 -25.26 9.66
C ARG A 331 2.94 -26.01 9.47
N ASP A 332 1.86 -25.26 9.48
CA ASP A 332 0.50 -25.77 9.43
C ASP A 332 -0.04 -25.74 8.01
N LYS A 333 -1.01 -26.61 7.72
CA LYS A 333 -1.59 -26.75 6.38
C LYS A 333 -2.18 -25.41 5.92
N PRO A 334 -1.80 -24.88 4.75
CA PRO A 334 -2.42 -23.68 4.21
C PRO A 334 -3.89 -23.98 3.86
N ALA A 335 -4.76 -22.99 4.00
CA ALA A 335 -6.18 -23.10 3.69
C ALA A 335 -6.45 -23.00 2.17
N LEU A 336 -5.67 -23.71 1.37
CA LEU A 336 -5.81 -23.83 -0.08
C LEU A 336 -5.28 -25.19 -0.55
N GLU A 337 -5.71 -25.61 -1.74
CA GLU A 337 -5.23 -26.83 -2.37
C GLU A 337 -3.85 -26.61 -3.02
N VAL A 338 -2.98 -27.61 -2.89
CA VAL A 338 -1.65 -27.63 -3.49
C VAL A 338 -1.46 -28.90 -4.32
N ASP A 339 -0.70 -28.79 -5.40
CA ASP A 339 -0.40 -29.89 -6.32
C ASP A 339 0.70 -30.81 -5.76
N SER A 340 1.58 -30.28 -4.90
CA SER A 340 2.69 -31.03 -4.32
C SER A 340 2.93 -30.68 -2.86
N LEU A 341 3.21 -31.68 -2.03
CA LEU A 341 3.63 -31.53 -0.64
C LEU A 341 5.07 -32.03 -0.47
N LEU A 342 5.92 -31.17 0.09
CA LEU A 342 7.29 -31.50 0.48
C LEU A 342 7.42 -31.35 1.99
N GLU A 343 7.62 -32.46 2.70
CA GLU A 343 7.85 -32.46 4.15
C GLU A 343 9.35 -32.47 4.47
N LEU A 344 9.80 -31.44 5.21
CA LEU A 344 11.19 -31.31 5.66
C LEU A 344 11.37 -31.95 7.05
N GLY A 345 12.06 -33.10 7.09
CA GLY A 345 12.58 -33.73 8.33
C GLY A 345 14.05 -33.36 8.62
N PRO A 346 14.76 -34.04 9.54
CA PRO A 346 16.22 -33.88 9.66
C PRO A 346 16.97 -34.34 8.39
N LEU A 347 18.16 -33.79 8.14
CA LEU A 347 19.10 -34.25 7.11
C LEU A 347 19.63 -35.63 7.47
N SER A 348 19.74 -36.50 6.47
CA SER A 348 20.27 -37.85 6.65
C SER A 348 21.80 -37.86 6.77
N ALA A 349 22.35 -38.91 7.37
CA ALA A 349 23.80 -39.11 7.42
C ALA A 349 24.45 -39.13 6.03
N LYS A 350 23.73 -39.64 5.02
CA LYS A 350 24.18 -39.63 3.61
C LYS A 350 24.27 -38.21 3.04
N GLU A 351 23.31 -37.35 3.35
CA GLU A 351 23.35 -35.94 2.92
C GLU A 351 24.49 -35.15 3.58
N LEU A 352 25.01 -35.63 4.71
CA LEU A 352 26.11 -35.03 5.45
C LEU A 352 27.45 -35.75 5.27
N GLU A 353 27.58 -36.68 4.31
CA GLU A 353 28.78 -37.52 4.16
C GLU A 353 30.04 -36.71 3.85
N ALA A 354 29.89 -35.56 3.19
CA ALA A 354 30.98 -34.62 2.89
C ALA A 354 31.45 -33.82 4.13
N HIS A 355 30.77 -33.96 5.27
CA HIS A 355 31.04 -33.23 6.51
C HIS A 355 31.20 -34.19 7.70
N PRO A 356 32.39 -34.78 7.88
CA PRO A 356 32.64 -35.76 8.94
C PRO A 356 32.26 -35.24 10.33
N GLY A 357 31.54 -36.04 11.11
CA GLY A 357 31.10 -35.69 12.47
C GLY A 357 29.83 -34.84 12.56
N ALA A 358 29.39 -34.22 11.45
CA ALA A 358 28.23 -33.32 11.45
C ALA A 358 26.95 -34.02 11.88
N TYR A 359 26.66 -35.21 11.34
CA TYR A 359 25.44 -35.95 11.68
C TYR A 359 25.43 -36.37 13.16
N GLN A 360 26.56 -36.88 13.66
CA GLN A 360 26.71 -37.30 15.06
C GLN A 360 26.51 -36.13 16.02
N ALA A 361 27.04 -34.96 15.67
CA ALA A 361 26.99 -33.78 16.53
C ALA A 361 25.62 -33.07 16.51
N THR A 362 24.81 -33.25 15.47
CA THR A 362 23.61 -32.42 15.23
C THR A 362 22.31 -33.19 15.09
N GLY A 363 22.37 -34.53 15.01
CA GLY A 363 21.22 -35.37 14.67
C GLY A 363 20.61 -35.07 13.30
N GLY A 364 21.35 -34.37 12.43
CA GLY A 364 20.87 -33.93 11.12
C GLY A 364 19.95 -32.71 11.15
N LEU A 365 19.72 -32.04 12.29
CA LEU A 365 18.88 -30.85 12.33
C LEU A 365 19.51 -29.71 11.51
N PRO A 366 18.87 -29.20 10.43
CA PRO A 366 19.51 -28.24 9.52
C PRO A 366 20.07 -26.99 10.22
N ALA A 367 19.34 -26.45 11.21
CA ALA A 367 19.81 -25.31 12.00
C ALA A 367 21.12 -25.61 12.77
N LEU A 368 21.26 -26.81 13.33
CA LEU A 368 22.46 -27.24 14.04
C LEU A 368 23.59 -27.65 13.08
N VAL A 369 23.26 -28.24 11.93
CA VAL A 369 24.24 -28.53 10.86
C VAL A 369 24.89 -27.23 10.38
N GLY A 370 24.09 -26.19 10.14
CA GLY A 370 24.63 -24.88 9.79
C GLY A 370 25.59 -24.34 10.85
N ALA A 371 25.24 -24.47 12.14
CA ALA A 371 26.09 -24.06 13.25
C ALA A 371 27.40 -24.86 13.30
N PHE A 372 27.34 -26.18 13.16
CA PHE A 372 28.51 -27.07 13.13
C PHE A 372 29.52 -26.65 12.06
N LEU A 373 29.03 -26.38 10.85
CA LEU A 373 29.88 -26.04 9.71
C LEU A 373 30.55 -24.67 9.84
N ARG A 374 29.97 -23.78 10.65
CA ARG A 374 30.57 -22.47 10.96
C ARG A 374 31.43 -22.49 12.23
N GLY A 375 31.56 -23.64 12.90
CA GLY A 375 32.26 -23.75 14.17
C GLY A 375 31.53 -23.06 15.33
N GLU A 376 30.22 -22.83 15.20
CA GLU A 376 29.39 -22.24 16.24
C GLU A 376 29.07 -23.28 17.33
N PRO A 377 28.82 -22.85 18.58
CA PRO A 377 28.41 -23.75 19.65
C PRO A 377 27.15 -24.55 19.30
N LEU A 378 27.25 -25.88 19.33
CA LEU A 378 26.11 -26.77 19.08
C LEU A 378 25.22 -26.97 20.31
N GLU A 379 25.83 -26.89 21.48
CA GLU A 379 25.15 -26.98 22.77
C GLU A 379 24.69 -25.57 23.20
N GLY A 380 23.43 -25.47 23.62
CA GLY A 380 22.86 -24.26 24.18
C GLY A 380 21.42 -24.02 23.70
N VAL A 381 20.48 -24.10 24.64
CA VAL A 381 19.22 -23.36 24.55
C VAL A 381 19.58 -21.89 24.28
N LEU A 382 18.78 -21.16 23.49
CA LEU A 382 19.00 -19.74 23.19
C LEU A 382 19.44 -18.94 24.43
N GLU A 383 18.86 -19.25 25.59
CA GLU A 383 19.20 -18.65 26.88
C GLU A 383 20.67 -18.84 27.29
N GLY A 384 21.24 -20.04 27.16
CA GLY A 384 22.65 -20.28 27.50
C GLY A 384 23.63 -19.51 26.60
N ARG A 385 23.27 -19.30 25.33
CA ARG A 385 24.07 -18.44 24.42
C ARG A 385 23.96 -16.97 24.79
N LEU A 386 22.77 -16.53 25.20
CA LEU A 386 22.52 -15.16 25.64
C LEU A 386 23.13 -14.88 27.02
N GLU A 387 23.28 -15.88 27.89
CA GLU A 387 23.97 -15.77 29.18
C GLU A 387 25.49 -15.64 29.03
N ALA A 388 26.05 -16.17 27.94
CA ALA A 388 27.49 -16.14 27.67
C ALA A 388 27.99 -14.82 27.04
N ILE A 389 27.09 -13.91 26.67
CA ILE A 389 27.41 -12.62 26.05
C ILE A 389 27.11 -11.45 27.00
N SER A 390 27.65 -10.28 26.69
CA SER A 390 27.50 -9.05 27.47
C SER A 390 26.04 -8.57 27.59
N GLU A 391 25.78 -7.69 28.56
CA GLU A 391 24.46 -7.07 28.73
C GLU A 391 24.12 -6.16 27.54
N GLU A 392 25.13 -5.45 27.04
CA GLU A 392 25.07 -4.61 25.85
C GLU A 392 24.71 -5.45 24.62
N ALA A 393 25.36 -6.60 24.42
CA ALA A 393 25.03 -7.52 23.32
C ALA A 393 23.59 -8.04 23.41
N ARG A 394 23.10 -8.39 24.61
CA ARG A 394 21.69 -8.77 24.80
C ARG A 394 20.72 -7.64 24.49
N ALA A 395 21.05 -6.40 24.86
CA ALA A 395 20.21 -5.24 24.56
C ALA A 395 20.17 -4.94 23.05
N VAL A 396 21.33 -5.00 22.37
CA VAL A 396 21.44 -4.87 20.91
C VAL A 396 20.65 -5.97 20.21
N TYR A 397 20.76 -7.22 20.67
CA TYR A 397 19.98 -8.35 20.14
C TYR A 397 18.48 -8.14 20.28
N GLY A 398 18.03 -7.71 21.46
CA GLY A 398 16.64 -7.36 21.71
C GLY A 398 16.14 -6.28 20.75
N ALA A 399 16.89 -5.19 20.61
CA ALA A 399 16.52 -4.07 19.74
C ALA A 399 16.44 -4.50 18.26
N LEU A 400 17.44 -5.22 17.76
CA LEU A 400 17.45 -5.76 16.39
C LEU A 400 16.31 -6.77 16.14
N SER A 401 15.81 -7.45 17.17
CA SER A 401 14.70 -8.40 17.04
C SER A 401 13.33 -7.73 16.84
N LEU A 402 13.22 -6.47 17.26
CA LEU A 402 12.02 -5.63 17.10
C LEU A 402 11.96 -5.02 15.70
N LEU A 403 13.10 -4.71 15.09
CA LEU A 403 13.18 -4.08 13.76
C LEU A 403 12.91 -5.06 12.60
N GLU A 404 12.21 -4.59 11.57
CA GLU A 404 12.01 -5.35 10.33
C GLU A 404 13.32 -5.49 9.55
N THR A 405 14.05 -4.38 9.41
CA THR A 405 15.37 -4.27 8.78
C THR A 405 16.44 -3.93 9.82
N SER A 406 17.65 -4.48 9.66
CA SER A 406 18.75 -4.19 10.59
C SER A 406 19.23 -2.75 10.40
N ASN A 407 19.17 -1.93 11.45
CA ASN A 407 19.70 -0.57 11.47
C ASN A 407 20.49 -0.31 12.76
N LEU A 408 21.82 -0.45 12.67
CA LEU A 408 22.72 -0.31 13.82
C LEU A 408 22.77 1.13 14.36
N ALA A 409 22.64 2.14 13.50
CA ALA A 409 22.63 3.54 13.92
C ALA A 409 21.38 3.85 14.77
N THR A 410 20.22 3.33 14.38
CA THR A 410 18.98 3.43 15.17
C THR A 410 19.13 2.71 16.50
N VAL A 411 19.69 1.49 16.50
CA VAL A 411 19.93 0.73 17.74
C VAL A 411 20.91 1.46 18.66
N ARG A 412 21.99 2.02 18.12
CA ARG A 412 22.97 2.81 18.85
C ARG A 412 22.33 3.98 19.57
N LYS A 413 21.55 4.78 18.83
CA LYS A 413 20.82 5.94 19.36
C LYS A 413 19.79 5.51 20.42
N ALA A 414 19.03 4.45 20.17
CA ALA A 414 18.02 3.95 21.10
C ALA A 414 18.63 3.47 22.43
N LEU A 415 19.76 2.78 22.37
CA LEU A 415 20.43 2.24 23.56
C LEU A 415 21.37 3.23 24.23
N ALA A 416 21.55 4.44 23.66
CA ALA A 416 22.53 5.43 24.09
C ALA A 416 23.96 4.87 24.20
N LEU A 417 24.32 3.96 23.28
CA LEU A 417 25.64 3.34 23.22
C LEU A 417 26.58 4.13 22.30
N GLY A 418 27.88 4.01 22.54
CA GLY A 418 28.93 4.42 21.60
C GLY A 418 29.04 3.45 20.43
N ALA A 419 29.61 3.92 19.30
CA ALA A 419 29.81 3.09 18.11
C ALA A 419 30.68 1.85 18.40
N ARG A 420 31.67 1.99 19.27
CA ARG A 420 32.53 0.89 19.73
C ARG A 420 31.75 -0.21 20.43
N GLU A 421 30.84 0.16 21.34
CA GLU A 421 30.05 -0.79 22.12
C GLU A 421 29.09 -1.57 21.22
N VAL A 422 28.46 -0.89 20.25
CA VAL A 422 27.57 -1.56 19.28
C VAL A 422 28.33 -2.50 18.36
N ALA A 423 29.52 -2.13 17.90
CA ALA A 423 30.36 -3.00 17.08
C ALA A 423 30.83 -4.25 17.85
N GLN A 424 31.25 -4.09 19.11
CA GLN A 424 31.64 -5.20 19.98
C GLN A 424 30.46 -6.13 20.26
N ALA A 425 29.31 -5.56 20.63
CA ALA A 425 28.06 -6.29 20.80
C ALA A 425 27.70 -7.10 19.54
N LEU A 426 27.81 -6.49 18.36
CA LEU A 426 27.54 -7.19 17.09
C LEU A 426 28.48 -8.37 16.88
N GLU A 427 29.79 -8.22 17.14
CA GLU A 427 30.77 -9.30 17.01
C GLU A 427 30.52 -10.46 18.00
N GLU A 428 30.12 -10.15 19.24
CA GLU A 428 29.68 -11.16 20.21
C GLU A 428 28.45 -11.93 19.68
N LEU A 429 27.45 -11.22 19.14
CA LEU A 429 26.24 -11.84 18.59
C LEU A 429 26.52 -12.71 17.35
N ILE A 430 27.45 -12.28 16.49
CA ILE A 430 27.89 -13.07 15.33
C ILE A 430 28.59 -14.34 15.82
N THR A 431 29.49 -14.21 16.79
CA THR A 431 30.25 -15.34 17.35
C THR A 431 29.34 -16.33 18.08
N ALA A 432 28.31 -15.85 18.76
CA ALA A 432 27.28 -16.66 19.40
C ALA A 432 26.27 -17.28 18.39
N GLY A 433 26.35 -16.95 17.10
CA GLY A 433 25.45 -17.43 16.06
C GLY A 433 24.01 -16.93 16.21
N LEU A 434 23.82 -15.75 16.81
CA LEU A 434 22.52 -15.13 17.08
C LEU A 434 22.07 -14.19 15.96
N VAL A 435 23.04 -13.60 15.25
CA VAL A 435 22.81 -12.74 14.09
C VAL A 435 23.68 -13.21 12.92
N GLU A 436 23.30 -12.79 11.72
CA GLU A 436 24.16 -12.85 10.55
C GLU A 436 25.21 -11.72 10.60
N PRO A 437 26.34 -11.84 9.88
CA PRO A 437 27.29 -10.72 9.74
C PRO A 437 26.65 -9.41 9.25
N SER A 438 25.48 -9.51 8.61
CA SER A 438 24.65 -8.40 8.17
C SER A 438 23.98 -7.61 9.31
N GLY A 439 23.95 -8.14 10.52
CA GLY A 439 23.12 -7.67 11.64
C GLY A 439 21.71 -8.25 11.65
N THR A 440 21.35 -9.07 10.65
CA THR A 440 20.03 -9.71 10.60
C THR A 440 19.90 -10.76 11.69
N VAL A 441 18.87 -10.64 12.52
CA VAL A 441 18.58 -11.59 13.60
C VAL A 441 18.20 -12.96 13.05
N ARG A 442 18.96 -13.99 13.42
CA ARG A 442 18.66 -15.37 13.08
C ARG A 442 17.46 -15.85 13.91
N ALA A 443 16.57 -16.61 13.27
CA ALA A 443 15.38 -17.15 13.92
C ALA A 443 14.59 -16.10 14.71
N ARG A 444 14.33 -14.92 14.11
CA ARG A 444 13.67 -13.76 14.73
C ARG A 444 12.43 -14.09 15.57
N GLY A 445 11.64 -15.09 15.20
CA GLY A 445 10.50 -15.54 16.02
C GLY A 445 10.89 -16.08 17.40
N VAL A 446 12.02 -16.81 17.50
CA VAL A 446 12.58 -17.29 18.78
C VAL A 446 13.17 -16.12 19.57
N ALA A 447 13.86 -15.20 18.88
CA ALA A 447 14.38 -13.96 19.48
C ALA A 447 13.26 -13.13 20.12
N ARG A 448 12.16 -12.93 19.39
CA ARG A 448 10.96 -12.25 19.91
C ARG A 448 10.36 -13.00 21.09
N GLY A 449 10.27 -14.33 21.05
CA GLY A 449 9.81 -15.12 22.19
C GLY A 449 10.67 -14.94 23.45
N TRP A 450 11.99 -14.87 23.30
CA TRP A 450 12.90 -14.57 24.42
C TRP A 450 12.68 -13.16 24.98
N LEU A 451 12.45 -12.18 24.10
CA LEU A 451 12.21 -10.80 24.50
C LEU A 451 10.86 -10.64 25.19
N SER A 452 9.80 -11.24 24.66
CA SER A 452 8.45 -11.19 25.26
C SER A 452 8.35 -11.93 26.60
N ALA A 453 9.26 -12.87 26.87
CA ALA A 453 9.42 -13.46 28.20
C ALA A 453 10.06 -12.49 29.22
N ARG A 454 10.50 -11.30 28.78
CA ARG A 454 11.14 -10.24 29.59
C ARG A 454 10.46 -8.89 29.35
N PRO A 455 9.21 -8.69 29.84
CA PRO A 455 8.42 -7.51 29.51
C PRO A 455 9.10 -6.19 29.86
N ALA A 456 9.81 -6.10 31.00
CA ALA A 456 10.51 -4.86 31.37
C ALA A 456 11.61 -4.47 30.36
N LEU A 457 12.35 -5.44 29.83
CA LEU A 457 13.34 -5.21 28.78
C LEU A 457 12.66 -4.83 27.47
N GLU A 458 11.62 -5.58 27.09
CA GLU A 458 10.83 -5.33 25.88
C GLU A 458 10.24 -3.91 25.88
N THR A 459 9.57 -3.50 26.95
CA THR A 459 9.01 -2.16 27.12
C THR A 459 10.09 -1.09 26.95
N ARG A 460 11.24 -1.25 27.62
CA ARG A 460 12.34 -0.29 27.54
C ARG A 460 12.88 -0.14 26.12
N LEU A 461 13.08 -1.25 25.42
CA LEU A 461 13.60 -1.25 24.05
C LEU A 461 12.60 -0.65 23.06
N VAL A 462 11.33 -1.00 23.19
CA VAL A 462 10.25 -0.46 22.35
C VAL A 462 10.18 1.06 22.52
N LEU A 463 10.10 1.57 23.76
CA LEU A 463 10.03 3.01 24.03
C LEU A 463 11.25 3.78 23.52
N ALA A 464 12.42 3.15 23.51
CA ALA A 464 13.65 3.77 23.02
C ALA A 464 13.75 3.80 21.48
N LEU A 465 13.22 2.79 20.79
CA LEU A 465 13.28 2.68 19.34
C LEU A 465 12.24 3.56 18.64
N VAL A 466 11.02 3.56 19.18
CA VAL A 466 9.85 4.16 18.57
C VAL A 466 10.03 5.62 18.10
N PRO A 467 10.69 6.54 18.85
CA PRO A 467 10.91 7.92 18.40
C PRO A 467 11.88 8.07 17.22
N LEU A 468 12.64 7.02 16.91
CA LEU A 468 13.71 7.03 15.91
C LEU A 468 13.31 6.35 14.59
N LEU A 469 12.09 5.79 14.52
CA LEU A 469 11.60 5.05 13.37
C LEU A 469 10.66 5.89 12.50
N PRO A 470 10.58 5.62 11.19
CA PRO A 470 9.53 6.15 10.34
C PRO A 470 8.14 5.79 10.88
N ASP A 471 7.17 6.69 10.70
CA ASP A 471 5.84 6.59 11.32
C ASP A 471 5.13 5.24 11.07
N LEU A 472 5.23 4.68 9.85
CA LEU A 472 4.65 3.37 9.52
C LEU A 472 5.35 2.20 10.20
N GLU A 473 6.68 2.25 10.37
CA GLU A 473 7.46 1.22 11.06
C GLU A 473 7.30 1.34 12.58
N ALA A 474 7.10 2.56 13.09
CA ALA A 474 6.90 2.84 14.50
C ALA A 474 5.53 2.36 14.99
N PHE A 475 4.47 2.43 14.17
CA PHE A 475 3.09 2.12 14.56
C PHE A 475 2.92 0.77 15.28
N PRO A 476 3.40 -0.39 14.74
CA PRO A 476 3.25 -1.67 15.44
C PRO A 476 3.95 -1.68 16.80
N LEU A 477 5.09 -0.98 16.93
CA LEU A 477 5.81 -0.84 18.18
C LEU A 477 5.10 0.10 19.16
N TYR A 478 4.40 1.15 18.71
CA TYR A 478 3.54 1.96 19.58
C TYR A 478 2.38 1.15 20.15
N GLN A 479 1.70 0.33 19.33
CA GLN A 479 0.62 -0.54 19.84
C GLN A 479 1.14 -1.48 20.92
N GLN A 480 2.33 -2.05 20.70
CA GLN A 480 2.99 -2.88 21.69
C GLN A 480 3.39 -2.08 22.96
N ALA A 481 3.99 -0.90 22.80
CA ALA A 481 4.40 -0.05 23.92
C ALA A 481 3.23 0.31 24.84
N ARG A 482 2.10 0.68 24.24
CA ARG A 482 0.88 1.05 24.95
C ARG A 482 0.32 -0.13 25.76
N ALA A 483 0.27 -1.32 25.16
CA ALA A 483 -0.16 -2.53 25.87
C ALA A 483 0.73 -2.88 27.08
N LEU A 484 1.95 -2.37 27.11
CA LEU A 484 2.94 -2.63 28.15
C LEU A 484 3.07 -1.52 29.21
N THR A 485 2.67 -0.29 28.91
CA THR A 485 2.96 0.90 29.76
C THR A 485 1.73 1.52 30.41
N ASP A 486 0.53 1.12 30.00
CA ASP A 486 -0.75 1.76 30.34
C ASP A 486 -0.78 3.30 30.05
N SER A 487 0.25 3.86 29.41
CA SER A 487 0.29 5.27 29.02
C SER A 487 -0.62 5.51 27.82
N SER A 488 -1.51 6.48 27.94
CA SER A 488 -2.37 6.93 26.83
C SER A 488 -1.63 7.82 25.83
N GLU A 489 -0.45 8.34 26.17
CA GLU A 489 0.27 9.32 25.36
C GLU A 489 1.76 8.99 25.31
N LEU A 490 2.28 8.76 24.10
CA LEU A 490 3.70 8.61 23.82
C LEU A 490 4.11 9.63 22.73
N PRO A 491 5.29 10.28 22.84
CA PRO A 491 5.75 11.23 21.83
C PRO A 491 5.78 10.58 20.45
N GLY A 492 5.17 11.22 19.44
CA GLY A 492 5.11 10.72 18.07
C GLY A 492 4.01 9.68 17.78
N MET A 493 3.29 9.22 18.80
CA MET A 493 2.22 8.22 18.64
C MET A 493 1.10 8.70 17.71
N ALA A 494 0.63 9.94 17.89
CA ALA A 494 -0.43 10.50 17.05
C ALA A 494 -0.04 10.52 15.56
N ARG A 495 1.21 10.88 15.25
CA ARG A 495 1.74 10.86 13.87
C ARG A 495 1.77 9.45 13.29
N ALA A 496 2.21 8.46 14.06
CA ALA A 496 2.22 7.06 13.63
C ALA A 496 0.81 6.50 13.36
N TYR A 497 -0.15 6.79 14.25
CA TYR A 497 -1.55 6.38 14.04
C TYR A 497 -2.17 7.07 12.83
N LYS A 498 -1.91 8.37 12.65
CA LYS A 498 -2.34 9.12 11.46
C LYS A 498 -1.78 8.50 10.18
N ALA A 499 -0.47 8.33 10.09
CA ALA A 499 0.20 7.77 8.91
C ALA A 499 -0.32 6.37 8.57
N TRP A 500 -0.50 5.52 9.60
CA TRP A 500 -1.05 4.17 9.41
C TRP A 500 -2.51 4.19 8.92
N ALA A 501 -3.35 5.04 9.49
CA ALA A 501 -4.74 5.17 9.09
C ALA A 501 -4.89 5.75 7.67
N GLU A 502 -4.09 6.75 7.31
CA GLU A 502 -4.01 7.29 5.96
C GLU A 502 -3.57 6.23 4.95
N GLU A 503 -2.58 5.40 5.32
CA GLU A 503 -2.15 4.29 4.49
C GLU A 503 -3.28 3.26 4.32
N LEU A 504 -3.99 2.88 5.39
CA LEU A 504 -5.17 2.00 5.29
C LEU A 504 -6.26 2.59 4.39
N LEU A 505 -6.53 3.89 4.49
CA LEU A 505 -7.48 4.59 3.61
C LEU A 505 -7.02 4.56 2.16
N ARG A 506 -5.73 4.79 1.90
CA ARG A 506 -5.13 4.68 0.57
C ARG A 506 -5.25 3.27 0.00
N ARG A 507 -5.17 2.25 0.85
CA ARG A 507 -5.36 0.83 0.48
C ARG A 507 -6.83 0.44 0.27
N GLY A 508 -7.79 1.32 0.60
CA GLY A 508 -9.22 1.03 0.50
C GLY A 508 -9.81 0.28 1.69
N PHE A 509 -9.23 0.44 2.89
CA PHE A 509 -9.70 -0.20 4.13
C PHE A 509 -10.18 0.85 5.17
N PRO A 510 -11.24 1.62 4.85
CA PRO A 510 -11.73 2.69 5.73
C PRO A 510 -12.21 2.17 7.08
N GLN A 511 -12.81 0.97 7.13
CA GLN A 511 -13.27 0.38 8.39
C GLN A 511 -12.10 0.09 9.35
N ARG A 512 -11.04 -0.56 8.87
CA ARG A 512 -9.84 -0.84 9.67
C ARG A 512 -9.14 0.44 10.12
N ALA A 513 -9.15 1.48 9.29
CA ALA A 513 -8.61 2.79 9.65
C ALA A 513 -9.41 3.40 10.82
N ALA A 514 -10.75 3.35 10.75
CA ALA A 514 -11.62 3.83 11.82
C ALA A 514 -11.45 3.06 13.14
N GLU A 515 -11.30 1.73 13.06
CA GLU A 515 -11.07 0.87 14.22
C GLU A 515 -9.72 1.17 14.88
N THR A 516 -8.67 1.33 14.07
CA THR A 516 -7.32 1.69 14.56
C THR A 516 -7.34 3.03 15.29
N LEU A 517 -8.03 4.03 14.72
CA LEU A 517 -8.13 5.37 15.31
C LEU A 517 -9.05 5.42 16.54
N ALA A 518 -9.95 4.44 16.72
CA ALA A 518 -10.79 4.36 17.90
C ALA A 518 -9.97 4.25 19.19
N GLU A 519 -8.78 3.67 19.09
CA GLU A 519 -7.89 3.49 20.22
C GLU A 519 -7.31 4.82 20.73
N VAL A 520 -7.34 5.90 19.94
CA VAL A 520 -6.74 7.23 20.23
C VAL A 520 -7.75 8.37 20.11
N ALA A 521 -9.02 8.08 20.42
CA ALA A 521 -10.15 8.98 20.21
C ALA A 521 -10.13 10.30 21.02
N SER A 522 -9.22 10.46 21.99
CA SER A 522 -9.05 11.70 22.75
C SER A 522 -8.36 12.82 21.96
N ASP A 523 -7.65 12.49 20.90
CA ASP A 523 -7.00 13.46 20.02
C ASP A 523 -8.01 14.03 19.00
N PRO A 524 -8.25 15.36 18.98
CA PRO A 524 -9.23 15.96 18.08
C PRO A 524 -8.98 15.72 16.58
N GLU A 525 -7.72 15.77 16.15
CA GLU A 525 -7.33 15.59 14.74
C GLU A 525 -7.59 14.14 14.31
N LEU A 526 -7.20 13.19 15.17
CA LEU A 526 -7.40 11.76 14.91
C LEU A 526 -8.88 11.36 14.99
N SER A 527 -9.66 12.01 15.86
CA SER A 527 -11.11 11.79 15.92
C SER A 527 -11.82 12.28 14.65
N LEU A 528 -11.41 13.44 14.11
CA LEU A 528 -11.91 13.90 12.81
C LEU A 528 -11.51 12.94 11.68
N LEU A 529 -10.26 12.46 11.65
CA LEU A 529 -9.82 11.46 10.67
C LEU A 529 -10.61 10.15 10.81
N ARG A 530 -10.92 9.73 12.04
CA ARG A 530 -11.77 8.57 12.33
C ARG A 530 -13.18 8.76 11.79
N ALA A 531 -13.80 9.91 12.02
CA ALA A 531 -15.13 10.22 11.48
C ALA A 531 -15.15 10.17 9.94
N ARG A 532 -14.09 10.66 9.28
CA ARG A 532 -13.91 10.56 7.82
C ARG A 532 -13.75 9.11 7.36
N ALA A 533 -13.01 8.30 8.12
CA ALA A 533 -12.87 6.88 7.82
C ALA A 533 -14.21 6.13 7.97
N LEU A 534 -14.98 6.41 9.02
CA LEU A 534 -16.32 5.86 9.24
C LEU A 534 -17.30 6.29 8.14
N GLU A 535 -17.25 7.55 7.69
CA GLU A 535 -18.04 8.04 6.56
C GLU A 535 -17.77 7.23 5.28
N ARG A 536 -16.49 7.02 4.94
CA ARG A 536 -16.08 6.20 3.79
C ARG A 536 -16.45 4.72 3.93
N ALA A 537 -16.56 4.22 5.17
CA ALA A 537 -17.01 2.88 5.47
C ALA A 537 -18.55 2.74 5.45
N GLY A 538 -19.31 3.83 5.25
CA GLY A 538 -20.77 3.83 5.30
C GLY A 538 -21.35 3.83 6.72
N GLN A 539 -20.51 3.99 7.73
CA GLN A 539 -20.85 3.96 9.17
C GLN A 539 -21.27 5.35 9.67
N TYR A 540 -22.32 5.91 9.06
CA TYR A 540 -22.67 7.34 9.24
C TYR A 540 -23.09 7.70 10.68
N LYS A 541 -23.74 6.80 11.40
CA LYS A 541 -24.14 7.04 12.80
C LYS A 541 -22.93 7.09 13.73
N GLU A 542 -22.01 6.15 13.59
CA GLU A 542 -20.77 6.12 14.37
C GLU A 542 -19.85 7.29 14.01
N ALA A 543 -19.81 7.68 12.71
CA ALA A 543 -19.09 8.86 12.26
C ALA A 543 -19.62 10.13 12.95
N LEU A 544 -20.95 10.28 13.07
CA LEU A 544 -21.56 11.44 13.72
C LEU A 544 -21.27 11.46 15.23
N GLU A 545 -21.27 10.30 15.90
CA GLU A 545 -20.90 10.20 17.31
C GLU A 545 -19.43 10.56 17.54
N ALA A 546 -18.53 10.18 16.63
CA ALA A 546 -17.10 10.54 16.73
C ALA A 546 -16.86 12.07 16.67
N LEU A 547 -17.78 12.84 16.08
CA LEU A 547 -17.70 14.30 15.98
C LEU A 547 -18.37 15.05 17.14
N LYS A 548 -18.98 14.33 18.08
CA LYS A 548 -19.83 14.93 19.12
C LYS A 548 -19.08 15.85 20.07
N ASP A 549 -17.88 15.44 20.47
CA ASP A 549 -17.05 16.16 21.45
C ASP A 549 -16.05 17.12 20.77
N LEU A 550 -16.05 17.19 19.44
CA LEU A 550 -15.21 18.12 18.69
C LEU A 550 -15.86 19.52 18.60
N PRO A 551 -15.06 20.59 18.59
CA PRO A 551 -15.58 21.93 18.38
C PRO A 551 -16.24 22.03 16.99
N ASP A 552 -17.32 22.80 16.91
CA ASP A 552 -18.02 23.09 15.66
C ASP A 552 -17.23 24.12 14.82
N ASP A 553 -16.04 23.73 14.35
CA ASP A 553 -15.39 24.42 13.25
C ASP A 553 -16.08 24.08 11.91
N TYR A 554 -15.76 24.83 10.87
CA TYR A 554 -16.42 24.68 9.58
C TYR A 554 -16.15 23.32 8.90
N GLU A 555 -15.02 22.67 9.19
CA GLU A 555 -14.70 21.35 8.64
C GLU A 555 -15.57 20.26 9.30
N VAL A 556 -15.71 20.32 10.63
CA VAL A 556 -16.59 19.47 11.42
C VAL A 556 -18.04 19.70 11.01
N LEU A 557 -18.49 20.95 10.86
CA LEU A 557 -19.84 21.29 10.41
C LEU A 557 -20.13 20.74 9.00
N ALA A 558 -19.18 20.86 8.07
CA ALA A 558 -19.35 20.32 6.72
C ALA A 558 -19.51 18.80 6.72
N LEU A 559 -18.72 18.10 7.53
CA LEU A 559 -18.83 16.64 7.68
C LEU A 559 -20.14 16.25 8.39
N LYS A 560 -20.54 16.93 9.47
CA LYS A 560 -21.83 16.74 10.14
C LYS A 560 -22.98 16.91 9.15
N GLY A 561 -22.95 17.95 8.32
CA GLY A 561 -23.95 18.18 7.26
C GLY A 561 -24.05 16.99 6.30
N THR A 562 -22.90 16.49 5.82
CA THR A 562 -22.84 15.31 4.94
C THR A 562 -23.44 14.07 5.61
N LEU A 563 -23.05 13.79 6.85
CA LEU A 563 -23.52 12.63 7.62
C LEU A 563 -25.01 12.68 7.92
N LEU A 564 -25.52 13.85 8.32
CA LEU A 564 -26.94 14.07 8.59
C LEU A 564 -27.77 13.91 7.31
N TRP A 565 -27.27 14.38 6.16
CA TRP A 565 -27.92 14.15 4.87
C TRP A 565 -28.00 12.66 4.54
N ARG A 566 -26.88 11.92 4.69
CA ARG A 566 -26.85 10.46 4.49
C ARG A 566 -27.81 9.71 5.41
N LEU A 567 -28.05 10.23 6.62
CA LEU A 567 -29.00 9.69 7.59
C LEU A 567 -30.45 10.14 7.37
N GLY A 568 -30.74 10.96 6.35
CA GLY A 568 -32.07 11.47 6.04
C GLY A 568 -32.55 12.62 6.94
N ARG A 569 -31.68 13.19 7.78
CA ARG A 569 -31.98 14.33 8.66
C ARG A 569 -31.81 15.65 7.91
N LEU A 570 -32.63 15.85 6.87
CA LEU A 570 -32.41 16.87 5.84
C LEU A 570 -32.38 18.31 6.39
N GLY A 571 -33.24 18.64 7.37
CA GLY A 571 -33.29 19.98 7.97
C GLY A 571 -32.01 20.34 8.71
N GLU A 572 -31.51 19.42 9.55
CA GLU A 572 -30.27 19.61 10.29
C GLU A 572 -29.05 19.60 9.37
N ALA A 573 -29.06 18.71 8.37
CA ALA A 573 -28.03 18.67 7.33
C ALA A 573 -27.90 20.01 6.62
N LYS A 574 -29.04 20.63 6.27
CA LYS A 574 -29.08 21.95 5.64
C LYS A 574 -28.48 23.02 6.56
N THR A 575 -28.88 23.06 7.83
CA THR A 575 -28.34 24.05 8.80
C THR A 575 -26.83 23.95 8.95
N MET A 576 -26.30 22.73 9.15
CA MET A 576 -24.85 22.52 9.29
C MET A 576 -24.10 22.90 8.00
N ALA A 577 -24.64 22.53 6.83
CA ALA A 577 -24.03 22.87 5.56
C ALA A 577 -24.04 24.39 5.29
N GLU A 578 -25.14 25.10 5.61
CA GLU A 578 -25.22 26.57 5.46
C GLU A 578 -24.19 27.28 6.34
N GLN A 579 -23.99 26.84 7.59
CA GLN A 579 -22.96 27.39 8.47
C GLN A 579 -21.55 27.10 7.95
N ALA A 580 -21.31 25.88 7.45
CA ALA A 580 -20.02 25.48 6.88
C ALA A 580 -19.62 26.28 5.63
N LEU A 581 -20.55 26.99 4.97
CA LEU A 581 -20.23 27.91 3.87
C LEU A 581 -19.37 29.10 4.31
N GLU A 582 -19.31 29.44 5.58
CA GLU A 582 -18.45 30.54 6.05
C GLU A 582 -16.97 30.11 6.16
N GLY A 583 -16.70 28.81 6.13
CA GLY A 583 -15.37 28.23 6.27
C GLY A 583 -14.42 28.43 5.10
N ASP A 584 -13.32 27.67 5.16
CA ASP A 584 -12.31 27.65 4.11
C ASP A 584 -12.84 27.02 2.81
N SER A 585 -12.01 27.00 1.76
CA SER A 585 -12.40 26.45 0.46
C SER A 585 -12.84 24.98 0.55
N ARG A 586 -12.24 24.19 1.44
CA ARG A 586 -12.51 22.75 1.59
C ARG A 586 -13.86 22.53 2.28
N ALA A 587 -14.09 23.19 3.40
CA ALA A 587 -15.38 23.16 4.11
C ALA A 587 -16.52 23.67 3.22
N ARG A 588 -16.30 24.79 2.51
CA ARG A 588 -17.27 25.31 1.54
C ARG A 588 -17.60 24.31 0.44
N ALA A 589 -16.61 23.64 -0.12
CA ALA A 589 -16.83 22.71 -1.21
C ALA A 589 -17.67 21.49 -0.77
N GLU A 590 -17.40 20.92 0.42
CA GLU A 590 -18.22 19.85 1.00
C GLU A 590 -19.65 20.34 1.33
N ALA A 591 -19.76 21.54 1.91
CA ALA A 591 -21.05 22.17 2.23
C ALA A 591 -21.91 22.39 0.97
N LEU A 592 -21.32 22.95 -0.08
CA LEU A 592 -21.99 23.14 -1.37
C LEU A 592 -22.40 21.80 -1.98
N ASN A 593 -21.56 20.77 -1.88
CA ASN A 593 -21.92 19.44 -2.38
C ASN A 593 -23.12 18.85 -1.61
N THR A 594 -23.16 19.02 -0.29
CA THR A 594 -24.30 18.62 0.55
C THR A 594 -25.57 19.39 0.20
N LEU A 595 -25.49 20.71 0.05
CA LEU A 595 -26.62 21.55 -0.37
C LEU A 595 -27.12 21.18 -1.77
N GLY A 596 -26.22 20.84 -2.69
CA GLY A 596 -26.55 20.32 -4.00
C GLY A 596 -27.36 19.02 -3.92
N HIS A 597 -26.93 18.08 -3.08
CA HIS A 597 -27.67 16.84 -2.85
C HIS A 597 -29.04 17.07 -2.22
N LEU A 598 -29.17 18.02 -1.30
CA LEU A 598 -30.43 18.41 -0.68
C LEU A 598 -31.40 19.05 -1.70
N SER A 599 -30.91 19.96 -2.54
CA SER A 599 -31.70 20.57 -3.62
C SER A 599 -32.14 19.53 -4.65
N LEU A 600 -31.25 18.59 -5.02
CA LEU A 600 -31.58 17.50 -5.95
C LEU A 600 -32.70 16.61 -5.40
N ALA A 601 -32.61 16.24 -4.12
CA ALA A 601 -33.65 15.45 -3.44
C ALA A 601 -34.99 16.19 -3.35
N ALA A 602 -34.97 17.52 -3.28
CA ALA A 602 -36.17 18.37 -3.29
C ALA A 602 -36.74 18.62 -4.70
N GLY A 603 -36.10 18.13 -5.76
CA GLY A 603 -36.48 18.38 -7.15
C GLY A 603 -36.10 19.78 -7.66
N ASP A 604 -35.30 20.53 -6.90
CA ASP A 604 -34.82 21.86 -7.28
C ASP A 604 -33.51 21.75 -8.07
N PHE A 605 -33.64 21.31 -9.33
CA PHE A 605 -32.49 20.99 -10.18
C PHE A 605 -31.63 22.23 -10.52
N ALA A 606 -32.23 23.42 -10.57
CA ALA A 606 -31.53 24.66 -10.86
C ALA A 606 -30.54 25.02 -9.74
N HIS A 607 -30.99 25.01 -8.48
CA HIS A 607 -30.08 25.24 -7.35
C HIS A 607 -29.09 24.09 -7.18
N ALA A 608 -29.51 22.84 -7.37
CA ALA A 608 -28.61 21.68 -7.31
C ALA A 608 -27.43 21.84 -8.29
N THR A 609 -27.72 22.18 -9.55
CA THR A 609 -26.72 22.46 -10.59
C THR A 609 -25.78 23.58 -10.17
N GLY A 610 -26.32 24.70 -9.65
CA GLY A 610 -25.52 25.83 -9.18
C GLY A 610 -24.58 25.47 -8.02
N PHE A 611 -25.05 24.67 -7.06
CA PHE A 611 -24.26 24.21 -5.94
C PHE A 611 -23.15 23.24 -6.37
N PHE A 612 -23.48 22.22 -7.16
CA PHE A 612 -22.48 21.26 -7.65
C PHE A 612 -21.42 21.91 -8.52
N ARG A 613 -21.78 22.88 -9.37
CA ARG A 613 -20.82 23.65 -10.16
C ARG A 613 -19.82 24.41 -9.29
N ARG A 614 -20.32 25.09 -8.26
CA ARG A 614 -19.47 25.83 -7.32
C ARG A 614 -18.57 24.89 -6.52
N ALA A 615 -19.10 23.75 -6.07
CA ALA A 615 -18.33 22.71 -5.42
C ALA A 615 -17.24 22.15 -6.35
N ALA A 616 -17.57 21.86 -7.61
CA ALA A 616 -16.63 21.38 -8.62
C ALA A 616 -15.50 22.39 -8.83
N ASN A 617 -15.80 23.68 -8.99
CA ASN A 617 -14.78 24.72 -9.14
C ASN A 617 -13.83 24.78 -7.93
N LEU A 618 -14.36 24.67 -6.70
CA LEU A 618 -13.53 24.66 -5.49
C LEU A 618 -12.71 23.38 -5.36
N TRP A 619 -13.25 22.22 -5.73
CA TRP A 619 -12.47 20.98 -5.73
C TRP A 619 -11.39 20.97 -6.79
N GLN A 620 -11.66 21.59 -7.94
CA GLN A 620 -10.68 21.79 -8.98
C GLN A 620 -9.55 22.71 -8.50
N LEU A 621 -9.88 23.83 -7.85
CA LEU A 621 -8.90 24.70 -7.18
C LEU A 621 -8.02 23.85 -6.26
N LEU A 622 -8.64 23.20 -5.27
CA LEU A 622 -7.95 22.44 -4.21
C LEU A 622 -7.16 21.23 -4.73
N GLY A 623 -7.30 20.89 -6.00
CA GLY A 623 -6.65 19.75 -6.61
C GLY A 623 -7.19 18.39 -6.16
N GLU A 624 -8.42 18.37 -5.67
CA GLU A 624 -9.09 17.17 -5.22
C GLU A 624 -9.80 16.50 -6.41
N ASP A 625 -9.02 15.93 -7.33
CA ASP A 625 -9.52 15.44 -8.63
C ASP A 625 -10.71 14.48 -8.50
N ALA A 626 -10.65 13.55 -7.54
CA ALA A 626 -11.76 12.61 -7.31
C ALA A 626 -13.05 13.33 -6.88
N ARG A 627 -12.95 14.36 -6.04
CA ARG A 627 -14.09 15.16 -5.58
C ARG A 627 -14.58 16.11 -6.66
N TRP A 628 -13.67 16.71 -7.42
CA TRP A 628 -13.97 17.55 -8.57
C TRP A 628 -14.79 16.77 -9.60
N VAL A 629 -14.31 15.59 -9.98
CA VAL A 629 -15.04 14.74 -10.92
C VAL A 629 -16.37 14.27 -10.33
N GLY A 630 -16.41 13.94 -9.03
CA GLY A 630 -17.67 13.62 -8.35
C GLY A 630 -18.70 14.75 -8.41
N ALA A 631 -18.28 16.00 -8.18
CA ALA A 631 -19.13 17.17 -8.25
C ALA A 631 -19.61 17.48 -9.69
N LEU A 632 -18.73 17.36 -10.69
CA LEU A 632 -19.12 17.46 -12.11
C LEU A 632 -20.14 16.39 -12.50
N ASN A 633 -19.97 15.18 -11.98
CA ASN A 633 -20.88 14.08 -12.23
C ASN A 633 -22.26 14.35 -11.58
N ASN A 634 -22.29 14.95 -10.40
CA ASN A 634 -23.53 15.37 -9.74
C ASN A 634 -24.20 16.57 -10.44
N GLU A 635 -23.41 17.52 -10.96
CA GLU A 635 -23.92 18.60 -11.81
C GLU A 635 -24.56 18.04 -13.09
N ALA A 636 -23.87 17.11 -13.76
CA ALA A 636 -24.37 16.42 -14.94
C ALA A 636 -25.70 15.69 -14.65
N MET A 637 -25.78 14.96 -13.52
CA MET A 637 -27.05 14.35 -13.11
C MET A 637 -28.16 15.37 -12.90
N SER A 638 -27.85 16.52 -12.30
CA SER A 638 -28.86 17.55 -12.03
C SER A 638 -29.41 18.15 -13.33
N GLN A 639 -28.55 18.36 -14.33
CA GLN A 639 -28.97 18.77 -15.68
C GLN A 639 -29.82 17.70 -16.37
N ILE A 640 -29.43 16.43 -16.27
CA ILE A 640 -30.21 15.31 -16.84
C ILE A 640 -31.61 15.29 -16.22
N TYR A 641 -31.75 15.34 -14.89
CA TYR A 641 -33.07 15.38 -14.26
C TYR A 641 -33.88 16.64 -14.62
N ALA A 642 -33.23 17.76 -14.94
CA ALA A 642 -33.88 18.96 -15.46
C ALA A 642 -34.30 18.87 -16.95
N GLY A 643 -33.91 17.81 -17.66
CA GLY A 643 -34.10 17.67 -19.11
C GLY A 643 -33.12 18.48 -19.96
N GLU A 644 -32.02 18.95 -19.37
CA GLU A 644 -30.95 19.70 -20.03
C GLU A 644 -29.85 18.76 -20.59
N SER A 645 -28.95 19.30 -21.43
CA SER A 645 -27.83 18.52 -21.96
C SER A 645 -26.63 18.53 -21.02
N ALA A 646 -26.17 17.35 -20.62
CA ALA A 646 -24.99 17.16 -19.76
C ALA A 646 -23.74 16.63 -20.52
N GLU A 647 -23.79 16.54 -21.85
CA GLU A 647 -22.72 15.92 -22.66
C GLU A 647 -21.36 16.60 -22.51
N GLU A 648 -21.33 17.94 -22.41
CA GLU A 648 -20.07 18.67 -22.22
C GLU A 648 -19.42 18.34 -20.88
N LEU A 649 -20.21 18.28 -19.81
CA LEU A 649 -19.74 17.94 -18.47
C LEU A 649 -19.26 16.49 -18.42
N LEU A 650 -20.04 15.56 -18.97
CA LEU A 650 -19.67 14.16 -19.08
C LEU A 650 -18.40 13.98 -19.93
N GLY A 651 -18.26 14.72 -21.03
CA GLY A 651 -17.04 14.78 -21.84
C GLY A 651 -15.81 15.23 -21.06
N LYS A 652 -15.95 16.27 -20.22
CA LYS A 652 -14.88 16.72 -19.30
C LYS A 652 -14.52 15.64 -18.29
N VAL A 653 -15.53 14.96 -17.71
CA VAL A 653 -15.33 13.84 -16.78
C VAL A 653 -14.59 12.68 -17.48
N PHE A 654 -14.96 12.31 -18.70
CA PHE A 654 -14.28 11.24 -19.44
C PHE A 654 -12.83 11.61 -19.79
N ALA A 655 -12.57 12.87 -20.16
CA ALA A 655 -11.22 13.34 -20.43
C ALA A 655 -10.32 13.29 -19.19
N SER A 656 -10.86 13.59 -18.00
CA SER A 656 -10.11 13.58 -16.74
C SER A 656 -10.00 12.21 -16.08
N THR A 657 -10.79 11.21 -16.50
CA THR A 657 -10.87 9.88 -15.87
C THR A 657 -10.36 8.74 -16.75
N LYS A 658 -9.59 9.04 -17.81
CA LYS A 658 -9.09 8.05 -18.79
C LYS A 658 -8.35 6.84 -18.18
N HIS A 659 -7.85 6.97 -16.95
CA HIS A 659 -7.17 5.91 -16.19
C HIS A 659 -7.84 5.55 -14.85
N HIS A 660 -9.07 6.01 -14.61
CA HIS A 660 -9.82 5.79 -13.37
C HIS A 660 -11.15 5.08 -13.66
N PRO A 661 -11.14 3.74 -13.86
CA PRO A 661 -12.30 3.00 -14.34
C PRO A 661 -13.51 3.09 -13.39
N ALA A 662 -13.29 3.22 -12.07
CA ALA A 662 -14.37 3.41 -11.10
C ALA A 662 -15.17 4.70 -11.37
N VAL A 663 -14.46 5.80 -11.64
CA VAL A 663 -15.08 7.12 -11.85
C VAL A 663 -15.69 7.18 -13.26
N GLN A 664 -14.97 6.64 -14.24
CA GLN A 664 -15.44 6.50 -15.61
C GLN A 664 -16.76 5.72 -15.68
N SER A 665 -16.88 4.62 -14.93
CA SER A 665 -18.10 3.80 -14.92
C SER A 665 -19.33 4.56 -14.41
N LYS A 666 -19.18 5.43 -13.40
CA LYS A 666 -20.26 6.27 -12.88
C LYS A 666 -20.68 7.35 -13.90
N ALA A 667 -19.72 7.93 -14.60
CA ALA A 667 -20.00 8.89 -15.66
C ALA A 667 -20.68 8.25 -16.87
N LEU A 668 -20.27 7.04 -17.27
CA LEU A 668 -20.94 6.26 -18.31
C LEU A 668 -22.38 5.93 -17.89
N LEU A 669 -22.61 5.53 -16.65
CA LEU A 669 -23.96 5.28 -16.14
C LEU A 669 -24.86 6.51 -16.32
N ASN A 670 -24.37 7.70 -15.97
CA ASN A 670 -25.13 8.93 -16.10
C ASN A 670 -25.34 9.36 -17.56
N LEU A 671 -24.36 9.15 -18.44
CA LEU A 671 -24.55 9.35 -19.88
C LEU A 671 -25.65 8.43 -20.43
N GLY A 672 -25.68 7.17 -20.00
CA GLY A 672 -26.73 6.23 -20.37
C GLY A 672 -28.11 6.73 -19.97
N MET A 673 -28.25 7.28 -18.76
CA MET A 673 -29.51 7.88 -18.28
C MET A 673 -29.93 9.09 -19.12
N ALA A 674 -28.99 9.96 -19.50
CA ALA A 674 -29.28 11.10 -20.36
C ALA A 674 -29.85 10.68 -21.72
N LEU A 675 -29.27 9.65 -22.33
CA LEU A 675 -29.70 9.09 -23.61
C LEU A 675 -31.06 8.39 -23.47
N GLU A 676 -31.28 7.66 -22.38
CA GLU A 676 -32.54 7.00 -22.08
C GLU A 676 -33.69 8.01 -21.97
N GLN A 677 -33.51 9.13 -21.27
CA GLN A 677 -34.53 10.19 -21.16
C GLN A 677 -34.88 10.81 -22.52
N ARG A 678 -33.91 10.88 -23.44
CA ARG A 678 -34.12 11.30 -24.83
C ARG A 678 -34.71 10.19 -25.71
N LYS A 679 -34.96 9.01 -25.15
CA LYS A 679 -35.45 7.80 -25.82
C LYS A 679 -34.46 7.25 -26.88
N GLU A 680 -33.18 7.57 -26.74
CA GLU A 680 -32.09 7.06 -27.58
C GLU A 680 -31.62 5.68 -27.08
N TYR A 681 -32.57 4.75 -26.99
CA TYR A 681 -32.41 3.49 -26.23
C TYR A 681 -31.25 2.60 -26.72
N LYS A 682 -30.92 2.60 -28.02
CA LYS A 682 -29.80 1.81 -28.56
C LYS A 682 -28.45 2.33 -28.08
N GLU A 683 -28.30 3.65 -28.00
CA GLU A 683 -27.07 4.26 -27.52
C GLU A 683 -26.97 4.16 -26.00
N ALA A 684 -28.10 4.33 -25.29
CA ALA A 684 -28.19 4.09 -23.86
C ALA A 684 -27.77 2.66 -23.49
N GLU A 685 -28.26 1.64 -24.21
CA GLU A 685 -27.85 0.24 -24.05
C GLU A 685 -26.32 0.09 -24.16
N ARG A 686 -25.73 0.61 -25.26
CA ARG A 686 -24.29 0.53 -25.50
C ARG A 686 -23.49 1.16 -24.35
N ILE A 687 -23.91 2.33 -23.89
CA ILE A 687 -23.25 3.06 -22.81
C ILE A 687 -23.42 2.38 -21.45
N TYR A 688 -24.61 1.87 -21.12
CA TYR A 688 -24.83 1.15 -19.87
C TYR A 688 -24.02 -0.16 -19.82
N LEU A 689 -23.90 -0.90 -20.93
CA LEU A 689 -23.04 -2.08 -21.00
C LEU A 689 -21.56 -1.72 -20.82
N GLN A 690 -21.11 -0.60 -21.39
CA GLN A 690 -19.77 -0.07 -21.13
C GLN A 690 -19.57 0.33 -19.66
N ALA A 691 -20.57 0.95 -19.04
CA ALA A 691 -20.55 1.30 -17.62
C ALA A 691 -20.44 0.03 -16.75
N ALA A 692 -21.24 -1.00 -17.05
CA ALA A 692 -21.23 -2.27 -16.32
C ALA A 692 -19.87 -2.97 -16.41
N ALA A 693 -19.27 -3.03 -17.60
CA ALA A 693 -17.96 -3.62 -17.84
C ALA A 693 -16.84 -2.84 -17.13
N SER A 694 -16.83 -1.51 -17.27
CA SER A 694 -15.86 -0.64 -16.61
C SER A 694 -15.97 -0.69 -15.08
N ALA A 695 -17.19 -0.74 -14.53
CA ALA A 695 -17.42 -0.92 -13.10
C ALA A 695 -16.93 -2.28 -12.60
N LEU A 696 -17.16 -3.34 -13.39
CA LEU A 696 -16.68 -4.68 -13.06
C LEU A 696 -15.15 -4.79 -13.13
N GLU A 697 -14.52 -4.09 -14.07
CA GLU A 697 -13.06 -3.91 -14.13
C GLU A 697 -12.53 -3.15 -12.93
N ALA A 698 -13.24 -2.10 -12.51
CA ALA A 698 -12.91 -1.31 -11.33
C ALA A 698 -13.19 -2.01 -10.00
N GLY A 699 -13.99 -3.09 -9.99
CA GLY A 699 -14.47 -3.76 -8.79
C GLY A 699 -15.58 -3.00 -8.03
N THR A 700 -16.20 -1.99 -8.65
CA THR A 700 -17.36 -1.26 -8.11
C THR A 700 -18.65 -2.03 -8.42
N LEU A 701 -18.87 -3.14 -7.72
CA LEU A 701 -19.99 -4.06 -7.97
C LEU A 701 -21.35 -3.37 -7.86
N ASP A 702 -21.49 -2.38 -6.98
CA ASP A 702 -22.71 -1.57 -6.83
C ASP A 702 -23.02 -0.78 -8.11
N THR A 703 -22.00 -0.18 -8.72
CA THR A 703 -22.14 0.60 -9.96
C THR A 703 -22.44 -0.32 -11.14
N SER A 704 -21.81 -1.51 -11.16
CA SER A 704 -22.09 -2.54 -12.16
C SER A 704 -23.53 -3.06 -12.04
N ALA A 705 -24.02 -3.28 -10.82
CA ALA A 705 -25.41 -3.70 -10.56
C ALA A 705 -26.42 -2.64 -11.03
N ARG A 706 -26.18 -1.35 -10.74
CA ARG A 706 -27.03 -0.24 -11.24
C ARG A 706 -27.05 -0.20 -12.77
N ALA A 707 -25.89 -0.36 -13.41
CA ALA A 707 -25.80 -0.37 -14.86
C ALA A 707 -26.63 -1.52 -15.47
N TRP A 708 -26.51 -2.75 -14.94
CA TRP A 708 -27.30 -3.88 -15.38
C TRP A 708 -28.81 -3.70 -15.15
N ASN A 709 -29.21 -3.09 -14.03
CA ASN A 709 -30.61 -2.77 -13.79
C ASN A 709 -31.15 -1.81 -14.88
N ASN A 710 -30.37 -0.79 -15.24
CA ASN A 710 -30.78 0.16 -16.27
C ASN A 710 -30.75 -0.45 -17.69
N VAL A 711 -29.83 -1.37 -17.98
CA VAL A 711 -29.90 -2.21 -19.19
C VAL A 711 -31.25 -2.96 -19.24
N GLY A 712 -31.67 -3.55 -18.12
CA GLY A 712 -32.96 -4.22 -18.01
C GLY A 712 -34.14 -3.30 -18.30
N VAL A 713 -34.13 -2.07 -17.76
CA VAL A 713 -35.15 -1.04 -18.04
C VAL A 713 -35.21 -0.70 -19.53
N VAL A 714 -34.06 -0.51 -20.17
CA VAL A 714 -33.99 -0.24 -21.61
C VAL A 714 -34.58 -1.41 -22.42
N TYR A 715 -34.27 -2.65 -22.05
CA TYR A 715 -34.85 -3.84 -22.69
C TYR A 715 -36.36 -3.96 -22.46
N HIS A 716 -36.83 -3.65 -21.25
CA HIS A 716 -38.24 -3.64 -20.92
C HIS A 716 -39.01 -2.62 -21.78
N PHE A 717 -38.51 -1.38 -21.91
CA PHE A 717 -39.11 -0.37 -22.80
C PHE A 717 -39.09 -0.77 -24.29
N GLN A 718 -38.08 -1.53 -24.71
CA GLN A 718 -38.01 -2.09 -26.06
C GLN A 718 -38.83 -3.39 -26.26
N GLN A 719 -39.59 -3.84 -25.24
CA GLN A 719 -40.36 -5.09 -25.25
C GLN A 719 -39.51 -6.36 -25.42
N ARG A 720 -38.22 -6.30 -25.07
CA ARG A 720 -37.28 -7.44 -25.07
C ARG A 720 -37.30 -8.14 -23.71
N LYS A 721 -38.39 -8.88 -23.43
CA LYS A 721 -38.69 -9.40 -22.09
C LYS A 721 -37.63 -10.35 -21.54
N GLU A 722 -37.17 -11.31 -22.34
CA GLU A 722 -36.20 -12.32 -21.90
C GLU A 722 -34.84 -11.67 -21.54
N GLU A 723 -34.43 -10.67 -22.32
CA GLU A 723 -33.18 -9.94 -22.08
C GLU A 723 -33.30 -9.01 -20.87
N ALA A 724 -34.46 -8.38 -20.67
CA ALA A 724 -34.73 -7.58 -19.48
C ALA A 724 -34.66 -8.43 -18.20
N GLU A 725 -35.28 -9.61 -18.22
CA GLU A 725 -35.26 -10.57 -17.11
C GLU A 725 -33.83 -10.99 -16.75
N GLU A 726 -33.00 -11.34 -17.74
CA GLU A 726 -31.60 -11.70 -17.54
C GLU A 726 -30.79 -10.53 -16.96
N ALA A 727 -30.97 -9.32 -17.51
CA ALA A 727 -30.27 -8.13 -17.03
C ALA A 727 -30.64 -7.79 -15.57
N TYR A 728 -31.92 -7.88 -15.19
CA TYR A 728 -32.33 -7.67 -13.80
C TYR A 728 -31.81 -8.75 -12.85
N ARG A 729 -31.78 -10.02 -13.27
CA ARG A 729 -31.16 -11.09 -12.46
C ARG A 729 -29.67 -10.87 -12.26
N GLN A 730 -28.97 -10.43 -13.28
CA GLN A 730 -27.56 -10.08 -13.19
C GLN A 730 -27.33 -8.91 -12.22
N ALA A 731 -28.18 -7.87 -12.30
CA ALA A 731 -28.17 -6.76 -11.36
C ALA A 731 -28.38 -7.24 -9.91
N LEU A 732 -29.35 -8.12 -9.69
CA LEU A 732 -29.66 -8.69 -8.37
C LEU A 732 -28.49 -9.51 -7.81
N ALA A 733 -27.84 -10.33 -8.64
CA ALA A 733 -26.68 -11.13 -8.23
C ALA A 733 -25.49 -10.25 -7.81
N LEU A 734 -25.20 -9.20 -8.60
CA LEU A 734 -24.14 -8.24 -8.29
C LEU A 734 -24.47 -7.40 -7.06
N ALA A 735 -25.71 -6.92 -6.93
CA ALA A 735 -26.15 -6.16 -5.75
C ALA A 735 -26.07 -6.99 -4.47
N ARG A 736 -26.41 -8.29 -4.54
CA ARG A 736 -26.24 -9.23 -3.42
C ARG A 736 -24.77 -9.42 -3.04
N GLN A 737 -23.87 -9.52 -4.02
CA GLN A 737 -22.42 -9.57 -3.75
C GLN A 737 -21.89 -8.26 -3.16
N ALA A 738 -22.46 -7.12 -3.57
CA ALA A 738 -22.09 -5.79 -3.07
C ALA A 738 -22.68 -5.46 -1.69
N GLY A 739 -23.72 -6.20 -1.24
CA GLY A 739 -24.47 -5.87 -0.02
C GLY A 739 -25.40 -4.65 -0.17
N GLU A 740 -25.73 -4.26 -1.41
CA GLU A 740 -26.50 -3.05 -1.71
C GLU A 740 -28.01 -3.31 -1.74
N THR A 741 -28.62 -3.27 -0.55
CA THR A 741 -30.04 -3.57 -0.31
C THR A 741 -31.00 -2.76 -1.19
N LEU A 742 -30.72 -1.47 -1.44
CA LEU A 742 -31.57 -0.62 -2.27
C LEU A 742 -31.60 -1.09 -3.73
N ILE A 743 -30.44 -1.43 -4.31
CA ILE A 743 -30.36 -1.91 -5.70
C ILE A 743 -31.03 -3.29 -5.81
N MET A 744 -30.86 -4.15 -4.81
CA MET A 744 -31.56 -5.44 -4.76
C MET A 744 -33.08 -5.24 -4.83
N ALA A 745 -33.62 -4.32 -4.03
CA ALA A 745 -35.05 -4.02 -4.03
C ALA A 745 -35.53 -3.45 -5.38
N MET A 746 -34.76 -2.56 -6.00
CA MET A 746 -35.09 -2.02 -7.34
C MET A 746 -35.14 -3.11 -8.41
N ALA A 747 -34.12 -4.00 -8.43
CA ALA A 747 -34.08 -5.11 -9.39
C ALA A 747 -35.24 -6.10 -9.17
N LEU A 748 -35.58 -6.40 -7.91
CA LEU A 748 -36.72 -7.24 -7.56
C LEU A 748 -38.06 -6.59 -7.93
N GLY A 749 -38.24 -5.29 -7.70
CA GLY A 749 -39.43 -4.54 -8.11
C GLY A 749 -39.62 -4.56 -9.62
N ASN A 750 -38.55 -4.32 -10.38
CA ASN A 750 -38.58 -4.39 -11.84
C ASN A 750 -38.87 -5.81 -12.36
N LEU A 751 -38.30 -6.85 -11.74
CA LEU A 751 -38.63 -8.25 -12.07
C LEU A 751 -40.10 -8.57 -11.74
N ALA A 752 -40.60 -8.07 -10.61
CA ALA A 752 -41.97 -8.26 -10.20
C ALA A 752 -42.96 -7.63 -11.18
N GLU A 753 -42.67 -6.42 -11.67
CA GLU A 753 -43.48 -5.78 -12.70
C GLU A 753 -43.44 -6.57 -14.01
N LEU A 754 -42.23 -6.96 -14.48
CA LEU A 754 -42.03 -7.67 -15.74
C LEU A 754 -42.73 -9.04 -15.77
N LEU A 755 -42.69 -9.77 -14.64
CA LEU A 755 -43.18 -11.15 -14.51
C LEU A 755 -44.53 -11.26 -13.79
N SER A 756 -45.08 -10.14 -13.30
CA SER A 756 -46.25 -10.12 -12.40
C SER A 756 -46.03 -10.96 -11.11
N ASP A 757 -44.81 -10.93 -10.56
CA ASP A 757 -44.41 -11.72 -9.40
C ASP A 757 -44.66 -10.96 -8.08
N VAL A 758 -45.74 -11.35 -7.40
CA VAL A 758 -46.14 -10.80 -6.11
C VAL A 758 -45.09 -11.03 -5.02
N GLN A 759 -44.40 -12.18 -5.03
CA GLN A 759 -43.42 -12.51 -3.99
C GLN A 759 -42.16 -11.66 -4.11
N ALA A 760 -41.68 -11.45 -5.33
CA ALA A 760 -40.53 -10.58 -5.58
C ALA A 760 -40.80 -9.13 -5.12
N LEU A 761 -42.02 -8.62 -5.33
CA LEU A 761 -42.40 -7.28 -4.89
C LEU A 761 -42.51 -7.17 -3.35
N GLU A 762 -43.04 -8.21 -2.69
CA GLU A 762 -43.07 -8.29 -1.22
C GLU A 762 -41.65 -8.34 -0.62
N GLU A 763 -40.73 -9.08 -1.24
CA GLU A 763 -39.31 -9.09 -0.84
C GLU A 763 -38.67 -7.71 -1.01
N ALA A 764 -38.93 -7.02 -2.14
CA ALA A 764 -38.43 -5.66 -2.37
C ALA A 764 -38.91 -4.68 -1.29
N ILE A 765 -40.19 -4.72 -0.91
CA ILE A 765 -40.76 -3.88 0.16
C ILE A 765 -40.03 -4.14 1.48
N LEU A 766 -39.84 -5.40 1.86
CA LEU A 766 -39.17 -5.76 3.11
C LEU A 766 -37.73 -5.24 3.15
N LEU A 767 -37.01 -5.34 2.03
CA LEU A 767 -35.65 -4.81 1.92
C LEU A 767 -35.63 -3.28 2.08
N LEU A 768 -36.57 -2.56 1.48
CA LEU A 768 -36.69 -1.10 1.59
C LEU A 768 -37.05 -0.65 3.00
N GLU A 769 -37.96 -1.34 3.68
CA GLU A 769 -38.32 -1.04 5.08
C GLU A 769 -37.14 -1.24 6.02
N LYS A 770 -36.43 -2.37 5.89
CA LYS A 770 -35.22 -2.66 6.70
C LYS A 770 -34.09 -1.67 6.45
N SER A 771 -33.98 -1.12 5.25
CA SER A 771 -32.94 -0.15 4.89
C SER A 771 -33.36 1.31 5.11
N GLY A 772 -34.58 1.56 5.60
CA GLY A 772 -35.05 2.91 5.96
C GLY A 772 -35.60 3.73 4.78
N HIS A 773 -35.84 3.11 3.62
CA HIS A 773 -36.38 3.77 2.42
C HIS A 773 -37.92 3.73 2.40
N GLN A 774 -38.56 4.34 3.41
CA GLN A 774 -40.00 4.24 3.62
C GLN A 774 -40.85 4.77 2.45
N ASP A 775 -40.46 5.88 1.83
CA ASP A 775 -41.22 6.45 0.71
C ASP A 775 -41.30 5.50 -0.49
N MET A 776 -40.21 4.80 -0.78
CA MET A 776 -40.18 3.82 -1.88
C MET A 776 -40.94 2.55 -1.50
N ALA A 777 -40.85 2.11 -0.24
CA ALA A 777 -41.62 0.99 0.26
C ALA A 777 -43.14 1.23 0.12
N GLU A 778 -43.61 2.44 0.44
CA GLU A 778 -45.04 2.80 0.29
C GLU A 778 -45.49 2.82 -1.18
N ARG A 779 -44.63 3.26 -2.11
CA ARG A 779 -44.92 3.16 -3.55
C ARG A 779 -45.07 1.71 -3.99
N TYR A 780 -44.13 0.84 -3.63
CA TYR A 780 -44.21 -0.58 -3.96
C TYR A 780 -45.40 -1.29 -3.28
N LYS A 781 -45.83 -0.86 -2.10
CA LYS A 781 -47.07 -1.34 -1.47
C LYS A 781 -48.31 -0.94 -2.27
N ALA A 782 -48.34 0.27 -2.84
CA ALA A 782 -49.42 0.69 -3.72
C ALA A 782 -49.45 -0.14 -5.00
N GLU A 783 -48.29 -0.34 -5.65
CA GLU A 783 -48.13 -1.21 -6.82
C GLU A 783 -48.53 -2.66 -6.52
N LEU A 784 -48.15 -3.18 -5.35
CA LEU A 784 -48.54 -4.52 -4.90
C LEU A 784 -50.05 -4.68 -4.75
N LYS A 785 -50.74 -3.63 -4.27
CA LYS A 785 -52.20 -3.62 -4.15
C LYS A 785 -52.86 -3.64 -5.52
N GLU A 786 -52.34 -2.86 -6.47
CA GLU A 786 -52.83 -2.86 -7.85
C GLU A 786 -52.60 -4.21 -8.51
N LEU A 787 -51.38 -4.76 -8.41
CA LEU A 787 -51.01 -6.06 -8.97
C LEU A 787 -51.91 -7.19 -8.44
N LYS A 788 -52.15 -7.25 -7.12
CA LYS A 788 -53.07 -8.22 -6.50
C LYS A 788 -54.51 -8.04 -6.98
N SER A 789 -54.95 -6.80 -7.21
CA SER A 789 -56.30 -6.52 -7.73
C SER A 789 -56.46 -6.96 -9.19
N HIS A 790 -55.45 -6.77 -10.03
CA HIS A 790 -55.45 -7.23 -11.42
C HIS A 790 -55.44 -8.76 -11.52
N LEU A 791 -54.64 -9.45 -10.69
CA LEU A 791 -54.63 -10.91 -10.63
C LEU A 791 -55.95 -11.47 -10.08
N GLY A 792 -56.57 -10.80 -9.12
CA GLY A 792 -57.88 -11.16 -8.57
C GLY A 792 -59.04 -10.93 -9.55
N ASN A 793 -58.99 -9.89 -10.38
CA ASN A 793 -60.00 -9.59 -11.41
C ASN A 793 -59.83 -10.42 -12.68
N GLY A 794 -58.64 -10.98 -12.95
CA GLY A 794 -58.42 -11.91 -14.07
C GLY A 794 -59.17 -13.25 -13.92
N HIS A 795 -59.54 -13.64 -12.69
CA HIS A 795 -60.28 -14.87 -12.41
C HIS A 795 -61.80 -14.75 -12.55
N THR A 796 -62.34 -13.55 -12.82
CA THR A 796 -63.79 -13.31 -12.97
C THR A 796 -64.26 -13.10 -14.42
N SER A 797 -63.34 -13.09 -15.40
CA SER A 797 -63.67 -12.85 -16.83
C SER A 797 -63.68 -14.11 -17.73
N SER A 798 -63.53 -15.30 -17.16
CA SER A 798 -63.80 -16.57 -17.87
C SER A 798 -64.97 -17.31 -17.23
N ARG A 799 -66.20 -16.99 -17.64
CA ARG A 799 -67.38 -17.82 -17.43
C ARG A 799 -68.13 -18.00 -18.73
#